data_AF-W9DPB7-F1
#
_entry.id   AF-W9DPB7-F1
#
_cell.length_a   1.000
_cell.length_b   1.000
_cell.length_c   1.000
_cell.angle_alpha   90.00
_cell.angle_beta   90.00
_cell.angle_gamma   90.00
#
_symmetry.space_group_name_H-M   'P 1'
#
loop_
_entity.id
_entity.type
_entity.pdbx_description
1 polymer ?
#
loop_
_entity_poly.entity_id
_entity_poly.type
_entity_poly.pdbx_seq_one_letter_code
_entity_poly.pdbx_strand_id
1 'polypeptide(L)'
;MLIGKGKRFCKIILINLVFLLMTVSCSATVWTATNDSTLSDTLSNALSGDTIYLEDGTYGKIDFTKNDIYIVGSDPKNVIFDLSGDNIEMQASGCTLEGVSVINSSNGVEVEADDCNIVNCIFDSLTHKYGIFISKGSDNLVFENNIVKKCTGDYFAIYSLGNGGTFTGNVFSDNDCVALCLYIGSKSNTVSKNNFQNNTCAIDLWGSGSGNKIYLNNFYSNDADIVASITPSSVIWNTTDFYSYFINNSNYTTFLGNYWDTYDGDDLNQDGIGDTSYAFLDSIVEDNYPLMAKFENYVSDDNGNASDLVPISFDSETVVAEQPNRIRVRIENSGTSDAGSFGVSLAIDGNELAYQIVTSLKAGENTSVAFTWLPPESGIYQVVTTVDYNCKINESNENNNVLVQSVSSEYENIDFNWYQFHKDVEHTGFYPGNAPDTNELLWVSAAIDAVTSSSPVVAEGKVFVNCDENGLYATIDGPEIKALDMYTGEYEGGYGSGSADYSSWASPCYYNGNVSCARYDSVNGGNMIVNGKVYVGDYSGSHYYCSYESNGTEIWSYKVNGNALVTPAYSEGMVYFSSCKMQENKGDLYCVDADTGELIWHKSVYNEPSGTASIYNDIVYFTKYNWNGDGGIYAMDKHDGTVLWEKTIRRTDSCPACAYGNIYLTGGYSTRRVYCFNATTGETVWETDEDDDDLGGWSNSPAVAGGKVFVGKTKTSFSYDYTYALDAFSGEVLWSYNGGGASPAISDGIVYTIGDDGRVYAFGNLSTSILPKAAFTSNVTIGESPLSVAFSDASVNASSWEWDFENDGTVDSIEQNPVYVFNQSGVYAVSLKVSNSKGSDIELKKSYITVTEQNSTDWNPWNDIDSDEGIIITGDEFHAAVKCWLTMTPVPETGEELTGDRFQELIHDWLVQ
;
A
#
# COMPACT_ATOMS: atom_id res chain seq x y z
N MET A 1 34.11 -41.39 24.34
CA MET A 1 34.84 -42.32 23.45
C MET A 1 33.80 -43.27 22.86
N LEU A 2 33.45 -43.09 21.57
CA LEU A 2 32.57 -43.93 20.73
C LEU A 2 31.11 -44.23 21.19
N ILE A 3 30.19 -44.17 20.20
CA ILE A 3 28.80 -44.69 20.19
C ILE A 3 27.75 -43.95 21.07
N GLY A 4 26.57 -43.66 20.49
CA GLY A 4 25.33 -43.38 21.25
C GLY A 4 24.27 -42.53 20.53
N LYS A 5 23.00 -42.98 20.53
CA LYS A 5 21.80 -42.13 20.26
C LYS A 5 21.41 -41.37 21.55
N GLY A 6 20.77 -40.19 21.46
CA GLY A 6 20.22 -39.49 22.64
C GLY A 6 19.32 -38.29 22.30
N LYS A 7 18.30 -38.00 23.13
CA LYS A 7 17.32 -36.90 22.98
C LYS A 7 17.54 -35.78 24.03
N ARG A 8 17.34 -34.51 23.60
CA ARG A 8 16.74 -33.31 24.26
C ARG A 8 17.18 -32.86 25.70
N PHE A 9 16.76 -31.62 26.04
CA PHE A 9 16.66 -30.97 27.38
C PHE A 9 17.98 -30.50 28.07
N CYS A 10 18.07 -29.32 28.74
CA CYS A 10 17.21 -28.11 28.77
C CYS A 10 17.83 -26.93 29.55
N LYS A 11 17.26 -25.71 29.38
CA LYS A 11 16.88 -24.69 30.42
C LYS A 11 16.24 -23.49 29.69
N ILE A 12 14.98 -23.05 29.90
CA ILE A 12 14.13 -22.79 31.09
C ILE A 12 14.38 -21.44 31.77
N ILE A 13 13.37 -20.56 31.66
CA ILE A 13 12.81 -19.57 32.62
C ILE A 13 11.69 -18.84 31.82
N LEU A 14 10.51 -18.46 32.34
CA LEU A 14 9.99 -18.31 33.71
C LEU A 14 8.59 -18.96 33.87
N ILE A 15 8.11 -19.16 35.12
CA ILE A 15 6.80 -19.72 35.51
C ILE A 15 6.26 -18.92 36.71
N ASN A 16 4.93 -18.82 36.89
CA ASN A 16 4.23 -18.82 38.19
C ASN A 16 2.70 -18.87 38.01
N LEU A 17 1.89 -19.59 38.82
CA LEU A 17 2.15 -20.69 39.77
C LEU A 17 0.81 -21.32 40.24
N VAL A 18 0.78 -22.65 40.49
CA VAL A 18 -0.17 -23.34 41.41
C VAL A 18 -1.65 -23.45 40.94
N PHE A 19 -2.51 -24.42 41.31
CA PHE A 19 -2.46 -25.75 41.99
C PHE A 19 -3.50 -26.65 41.26
N LEU A 20 -3.59 -28.00 41.35
CA LEU A 20 -2.63 -29.13 41.37
C LEU A 20 -3.39 -30.42 41.78
N LEU A 21 -3.58 -31.41 40.89
CA LEU A 21 -3.38 -32.86 41.16
C LEU A 21 -3.78 -33.80 40.00
N MET A 22 -2.78 -34.50 39.43
CA MET A 22 -2.87 -35.68 38.52
C MET A 22 -3.58 -35.45 37.16
N THR A 23 -3.24 -36.15 36.07
CA THR A 23 -2.17 -37.13 35.77
C THR A 23 -1.19 -36.56 34.72
N VAL A 24 -0.51 -37.40 33.92
CA VAL A 24 0.48 -36.98 32.91
C VAL A 24 -0.23 -36.66 31.60
N SER A 25 -0.30 -35.39 31.22
CA SER A 25 -0.60 -35.02 29.83
C SER A 25 0.57 -35.39 28.92
N CYS A 26 0.26 -35.99 27.76
CA CYS A 26 1.21 -35.95 26.66
C CYS A 26 1.27 -34.52 26.10
N SER A 27 2.35 -34.18 25.40
CA SER A 27 2.29 -33.02 24.51
C SER A 27 1.54 -33.46 23.27
N ALA A 28 0.39 -32.85 23.03
CA ALA A 28 -0.24 -32.86 21.71
C ALA A 28 0.81 -32.57 20.64
N THR A 29 0.79 -33.33 19.57
CA THR A 29 1.65 -33.20 18.39
C THR A 29 0.77 -32.84 17.20
N VAL A 30 1.19 -31.82 16.45
CA VAL A 30 0.58 -31.44 15.19
C VAL A 30 1.28 -32.18 14.06
N TRP A 31 0.49 -32.76 13.17
CA TRP A 31 0.90 -33.49 11.98
C TRP A 31 0.26 -32.86 10.75
N THR A 32 0.85 -33.11 9.58
CA THR A 32 0.30 -32.72 8.27
C THR A 32 0.29 -33.94 7.36
N ALA A 33 -0.80 -34.15 6.63
CA ALA A 33 -0.94 -35.16 5.60
C ALA A 33 -1.33 -34.50 4.26
N THR A 34 -0.79 -35.04 3.17
CA THR A 34 -0.90 -34.47 1.82
C THR A 34 -1.42 -35.48 0.79
N ASN A 35 -1.75 -36.69 1.26
CA ASN A 35 -2.28 -37.85 0.55
C ASN A 35 -2.52 -39.02 1.53
N ASP A 36 -3.26 -40.05 1.10
CA ASP A 36 -3.56 -41.27 1.85
C ASP A 36 -2.35 -41.95 2.52
N SER A 37 -1.20 -42.02 1.86
CA SER A 37 -0.02 -42.68 2.43
C SER A 37 0.48 -41.90 3.65
N THR A 38 0.55 -40.57 3.55
CA THR A 38 0.92 -39.72 4.68
C THR A 38 -0.15 -39.71 5.77
N LEU A 39 -1.45 -39.75 5.42
CA LEU A 39 -2.54 -39.78 6.39
C LEU A 39 -2.58 -41.10 7.17
N SER A 40 -2.37 -42.23 6.50
CA SER A 40 -2.21 -43.54 7.14
C SER A 40 -0.97 -43.61 8.03
N ASP A 41 0.15 -43.05 7.59
CA ASP A 41 1.38 -42.96 8.39
C ASP A 41 1.20 -42.07 9.64
N THR A 42 0.58 -40.89 9.53
CA THR A 42 0.32 -40.01 10.68
C THR A 42 -0.69 -40.65 11.65
N LEU A 43 -1.82 -41.14 11.16
CA LEU A 43 -2.82 -41.86 11.98
C LEU A 43 -2.19 -43.05 12.73
N SER A 44 -1.30 -43.81 12.10
CA SER A 44 -0.64 -44.94 12.76
C SER A 44 0.28 -44.49 13.92
N ASN A 45 0.91 -43.31 13.82
CA ASN A 45 1.87 -42.80 14.81
C ASN A 45 1.26 -41.86 15.87
N ALA A 46 0.10 -41.24 15.59
CA ALA A 46 -0.55 -40.27 16.47
C ALA A 46 -0.94 -40.83 17.85
N LEU A 47 -1.08 -39.95 18.84
CA LEU A 47 -1.48 -40.24 20.23
C LEU A 47 -2.71 -39.41 20.64
N SER A 48 -3.37 -39.76 21.75
CA SER A 48 -4.44 -38.93 22.34
C SER A 48 -4.01 -37.47 22.48
N GLY A 49 -4.79 -36.57 21.87
CA GLY A 49 -4.57 -35.13 21.83
C GLY A 49 -3.85 -34.64 20.57
N ASP A 50 -3.45 -35.51 19.65
CA ASP A 50 -2.78 -35.10 18.41
C ASP A 50 -3.75 -34.60 17.34
N THR A 51 -3.31 -33.59 16.58
CA THR A 51 -4.06 -32.99 15.46
C THR A 51 -3.37 -33.33 14.14
N ILE A 52 -4.15 -33.71 13.13
CA ILE A 52 -3.68 -34.01 11.77
C ILE A 52 -4.37 -33.03 10.82
N TYR A 53 -3.61 -32.08 10.28
CA TYR A 53 -4.10 -31.22 9.21
C TYR A 53 -4.00 -31.92 7.86
N LEU A 54 -5.02 -31.75 7.02
CA LEU A 54 -5.06 -32.23 5.64
C LEU A 54 -4.80 -31.06 4.68
N GLU A 55 -3.83 -31.22 3.78
CA GLU A 55 -3.68 -30.32 2.63
C GLU A 55 -4.74 -30.62 1.56
N ASP A 56 -5.07 -29.61 0.73
CA ASP A 56 -5.98 -29.69 -0.41
C ASP A 56 -5.71 -30.94 -1.28
N GLY A 57 -6.74 -31.76 -1.49
CA GLY A 57 -6.58 -33.04 -2.18
C GLY A 57 -7.74 -34.01 -1.96
N THR A 58 -7.61 -35.18 -2.60
CA THR A 58 -8.57 -36.28 -2.47
C THR A 58 -7.98 -37.40 -1.62
N TYR A 59 -8.77 -37.87 -0.64
CA TYR A 59 -8.40 -38.89 0.33
C TYR A 59 -9.41 -40.05 0.30
N GLY A 60 -8.94 -41.25 0.61
CA GLY A 60 -9.76 -42.46 0.81
C GLY A 60 -10.16 -42.67 2.27
N LYS A 61 -10.70 -43.86 2.56
CA LYS A 61 -11.20 -44.24 3.90
C LYS A 61 -10.17 -44.03 5.04
N ILE A 62 -10.68 -43.53 6.17
CA ILE A 62 -9.97 -43.44 7.46
C ILE A 62 -10.81 -44.06 8.61
N ASP A 63 -10.10 -44.56 9.64
CA ASP A 63 -10.69 -45.16 10.85
C ASP A 63 -10.09 -44.49 12.11
N PHE A 64 -10.93 -43.81 12.90
CA PHE A 64 -10.52 -43.24 14.20
C PHE A 64 -10.48 -44.35 15.26
N THR A 65 -9.33 -45.02 15.36
CA THR A 65 -9.09 -46.18 16.26
C THR A 65 -8.38 -45.83 17.57
N LYS A 66 -8.22 -44.53 17.87
CA LYS A 66 -7.56 -43.98 19.06
C LYS A 66 -8.37 -42.78 19.54
N ASN A 67 -8.51 -42.63 20.86
CA ASN A 67 -9.24 -41.51 21.45
C ASN A 67 -8.55 -40.17 21.14
N ASP A 68 -9.32 -39.09 21.25
CA ASP A 68 -8.84 -37.70 21.27
C ASP A 68 -8.01 -37.31 20.02
N ILE A 69 -8.36 -37.84 18.84
CA ILE A 69 -7.71 -37.53 17.56
C ILE A 69 -8.53 -36.50 16.79
N TYR A 70 -7.86 -35.44 16.32
CA TYR A 70 -8.47 -34.35 15.57
C TYR A 70 -7.96 -34.39 14.12
N ILE A 71 -8.86 -34.48 13.14
CA ILE A 71 -8.54 -34.37 11.71
C ILE A 71 -9.24 -33.13 11.15
N VAL A 72 -8.46 -32.22 10.58
CA VAL A 72 -8.92 -30.88 10.17
C VAL A 72 -8.48 -30.59 8.73
N GLY A 73 -9.44 -30.31 7.85
CA GLY A 73 -9.17 -29.82 6.48
C GLY A 73 -8.96 -28.31 6.40
N SER A 74 -8.39 -27.85 5.29
CA SER A 74 -8.18 -26.43 4.95
C SER A 74 -9.47 -25.72 4.54
N ASP A 75 -10.20 -26.29 3.57
CA ASP A 75 -11.54 -25.92 3.14
C ASP A 75 -12.28 -27.21 2.77
N PRO A 76 -13.52 -27.46 3.25
CA PRO A 76 -14.31 -28.64 2.85
C PRO A 76 -14.57 -28.73 1.34
N LYS A 77 -14.43 -27.64 0.58
CA LYS A 77 -14.49 -27.67 -0.90
C LYS A 77 -13.26 -28.32 -1.54
N ASN A 78 -12.11 -28.27 -0.87
CA ASN A 78 -10.81 -28.66 -1.44
C ASN A 78 -10.25 -29.95 -0.81
N VAL A 79 -10.62 -30.26 0.44
CA VAL A 79 -10.29 -31.52 1.12
C VAL A 79 -11.45 -32.49 0.99
N ILE A 80 -11.31 -33.46 0.08
CA ILE A 80 -12.41 -34.33 -0.36
C ILE A 80 -12.10 -35.79 -0.01
N PHE A 81 -12.94 -36.40 0.83
CA PHE A 81 -12.99 -37.83 1.02
C PHE A 81 -13.87 -38.49 -0.06
N ASP A 82 -13.24 -39.02 -1.11
CA ASP A 82 -13.89 -39.92 -2.07
C ASP A 82 -13.78 -41.35 -1.56
N LEU A 83 -14.84 -41.80 -0.90
CA LEU A 83 -14.81 -43.10 -0.22
C LEU A 83 -15.16 -44.27 -1.17
N SER A 84 -15.58 -44.00 -2.41
CA SER A 84 -15.80 -45.02 -3.45
C SER A 84 -16.62 -46.26 -3.01
N GLY A 85 -17.56 -46.08 -2.08
CA GLY A 85 -18.43 -47.10 -1.49
C GLY A 85 -18.14 -47.43 -0.02
N ASP A 86 -16.94 -47.15 0.48
CA ASP A 86 -16.57 -47.26 1.90
C ASP A 86 -17.11 -46.08 2.74
N ASN A 87 -16.90 -46.14 4.06
CA ASN A 87 -17.34 -45.17 5.06
C ASN A 87 -16.19 -44.81 6.02
N ILE A 88 -16.22 -43.61 6.62
CA ILE A 88 -15.32 -43.22 7.72
C ILE A 88 -15.86 -43.82 9.04
N GLU A 89 -15.04 -44.53 9.80
CA GLU A 89 -15.46 -45.14 11.08
C GLU A 89 -14.90 -44.35 12.28
N MET A 90 -15.77 -43.76 13.11
CA MET A 90 -15.40 -43.07 14.35
C MET A 90 -15.55 -44.02 15.56
N GLN A 91 -14.55 -44.88 15.76
CA GLN A 91 -14.58 -46.01 16.71
C GLN A 91 -13.99 -45.70 18.09
N ALA A 92 -13.56 -44.47 18.34
CA ALA A 92 -12.89 -44.05 19.56
C ALA A 92 -13.35 -42.66 20.02
N SER A 93 -13.48 -42.46 21.33
CA SER A 93 -14.10 -41.27 21.91
C SER A 93 -13.24 -40.01 21.83
N GLY A 94 -13.86 -38.84 21.88
CA GLY A 94 -13.16 -37.54 21.84
C GLY A 94 -12.64 -37.14 20.45
N CYS A 95 -12.98 -37.91 19.40
CA CYS A 95 -12.44 -37.68 18.06
C CYS A 95 -13.21 -36.59 17.31
N THR A 96 -12.48 -35.82 16.50
CA THR A 96 -13.05 -34.72 15.70
C THR A 96 -12.72 -34.89 14.23
N LEU A 97 -13.74 -34.75 13.37
CA LEU A 97 -13.60 -34.60 11.92
C LEU A 97 -14.11 -33.19 11.56
N GLU A 98 -13.25 -32.36 10.99
CA GLU A 98 -13.54 -30.95 10.73
C GLU A 98 -13.13 -30.50 9.31
N GLY A 99 -13.96 -29.69 8.66
CA GLY A 99 -13.56 -28.93 7.46
C GLY A 99 -13.29 -29.78 6.20
N VAL A 100 -14.04 -30.88 6.00
CA VAL A 100 -13.88 -31.78 4.84
C VAL A 100 -15.19 -32.06 4.11
N SER A 101 -15.16 -32.37 2.82
CA SER A 101 -16.31 -32.98 2.13
C SER A 101 -16.19 -34.50 2.09
N VAL A 102 -17.31 -35.21 2.21
CA VAL A 102 -17.43 -36.66 2.05
C VAL A 102 -18.38 -36.95 0.89
N ILE A 103 -17.89 -37.69 -0.11
CA ILE A 103 -18.61 -38.03 -1.34
C ILE A 103 -18.46 -39.51 -1.69
N ASN A 104 -19.26 -40.00 -2.65
CA ASN A 104 -19.20 -41.37 -3.19
C ASN A 104 -19.28 -42.48 -2.12
N SER A 105 -19.86 -42.18 -0.96
CA SER A 105 -19.91 -43.08 0.20
C SER A 105 -21.28 -43.76 0.34
N SER A 106 -21.31 -44.86 1.09
CA SER A 106 -22.56 -45.52 1.44
C SER A 106 -23.24 -44.77 2.60
N ASN A 107 -22.62 -44.71 3.78
CA ASN A 107 -23.10 -44.01 4.99
C ASN A 107 -22.39 -42.66 5.24
N GLY A 108 -21.29 -42.36 4.56
CA GLY A 108 -20.46 -41.19 4.84
C GLY A 108 -19.58 -41.41 6.07
N VAL A 109 -20.17 -41.24 7.26
CA VAL A 109 -19.53 -41.47 8.57
C VAL A 109 -20.39 -42.42 9.41
N GLU A 110 -19.75 -43.38 10.07
CA GLU A 110 -20.34 -44.23 11.10
C GLU A 110 -19.73 -43.88 12.46
N VAL A 111 -20.53 -43.34 13.38
CA VAL A 111 -20.10 -42.97 14.73
C VAL A 111 -20.40 -44.11 15.69
N GLU A 112 -19.36 -44.76 16.21
CA GLU A 112 -19.45 -45.92 17.10
C GLU A 112 -18.98 -45.64 18.55
N ALA A 113 -18.59 -44.39 18.87
CA ALA A 113 -18.08 -43.99 20.18
C ALA A 113 -18.70 -42.69 20.74
N ASP A 114 -18.58 -42.50 22.06
CA ASP A 114 -19.05 -41.30 22.78
C ASP A 114 -18.16 -40.07 22.55
N ASP A 115 -18.68 -38.86 22.79
CA ASP A 115 -17.94 -37.58 22.84
C ASP A 115 -17.20 -37.21 21.53
N CYS A 116 -17.72 -37.63 20.37
CA CYS A 116 -17.16 -37.30 19.05
C CYS A 116 -17.73 -35.96 18.49
N ASN A 117 -17.00 -35.34 17.56
CA ASN A 117 -17.41 -34.10 16.89
C ASN A 117 -17.30 -34.23 15.36
N ILE A 118 -18.29 -33.70 14.63
CA ILE A 118 -18.29 -33.55 13.16
C ILE A 118 -18.67 -32.10 12.87
N VAL A 119 -17.74 -31.31 12.35
CA VAL A 119 -17.85 -29.84 12.29
C VAL A 119 -17.49 -29.30 10.91
N ASN A 120 -18.21 -28.29 10.40
CA ASN A 120 -17.87 -27.60 9.15
C ASN A 120 -17.72 -28.53 7.91
N CYS A 121 -18.34 -29.72 7.89
CA CYS A 121 -18.18 -30.72 6.82
C CYS A 121 -19.30 -30.67 5.76
N ILE A 122 -19.02 -31.17 4.55
CA ILE A 122 -19.98 -31.24 3.43
C ILE A 122 -20.23 -32.69 3.00
N PHE A 123 -21.40 -33.21 3.32
CA PHE A 123 -21.88 -34.52 2.88
C PHE A 123 -22.76 -34.35 1.64
N ASP A 124 -22.35 -34.86 0.48
CA ASP A 124 -23.11 -34.79 -0.77
C ASP A 124 -23.42 -36.19 -1.30
N SER A 125 -24.68 -36.44 -1.64
CA SER A 125 -25.13 -37.64 -2.36
C SER A 125 -24.85 -38.98 -1.66
N LEU A 126 -25.10 -39.07 -0.35
CA LEU A 126 -25.05 -40.35 0.38
C LEU A 126 -26.18 -41.29 -0.08
N THR A 127 -25.88 -42.57 -0.28
CA THR A 127 -26.78 -43.51 -1.02
C THR A 127 -27.27 -44.73 -0.23
N HIS A 128 -26.70 -45.02 0.94
CA HIS A 128 -27.13 -46.18 1.73
C HIS A 128 -28.29 -45.86 2.65
N LYS A 129 -28.99 -46.92 3.08
CA LYS A 129 -30.23 -46.92 3.85
C LYS A 129 -30.32 -45.91 5.01
N TYR A 130 -29.21 -45.65 5.69
CA TYR A 130 -29.17 -44.89 6.95
C TYR A 130 -28.43 -43.55 6.86
N GLY A 131 -27.77 -43.25 5.74
CA GLY A 131 -26.86 -42.10 5.65
C GLY A 131 -25.84 -42.12 6.78
N ILE A 132 -25.56 -40.96 7.38
CA ILE A 132 -24.68 -40.83 8.54
C ILE A 132 -25.27 -41.62 9.71
N PHE A 133 -24.57 -42.68 10.11
CA PHE A 133 -25.07 -43.64 11.09
C PHE A 133 -24.45 -43.36 12.47
N ILE A 134 -25.27 -43.01 13.45
CA ILE A 134 -24.82 -42.76 14.83
C ILE A 134 -25.31 -43.92 15.69
N SER A 135 -24.38 -44.72 16.20
CA SER A 135 -24.68 -46.00 16.82
C SER A 135 -25.35 -45.86 18.21
N LYS A 136 -25.78 -47.00 18.76
CA LYS A 136 -26.45 -47.02 20.07
C LYS A 136 -25.42 -47.10 21.20
N GLY A 137 -25.28 -46.01 21.94
CA GLY A 137 -24.18 -45.81 22.89
C GLY A 137 -22.98 -45.12 22.22
N SER A 138 -23.32 -44.13 21.40
CA SER A 138 -22.42 -43.12 20.85
C SER A 138 -23.06 -41.79 21.24
N ASP A 139 -22.94 -41.47 22.52
CA ASP A 139 -23.61 -40.36 23.18
C ASP A 139 -22.76 -39.07 23.11
N ASN A 140 -23.39 -37.91 23.32
CA ASN A 140 -22.78 -36.57 23.30
C ASN A 140 -22.12 -36.12 21.98
N LEU A 141 -22.48 -36.71 20.82
CA LEU A 141 -22.01 -36.25 19.51
C LEU A 141 -22.28 -34.75 19.30
N VAL A 142 -21.28 -33.98 18.89
CA VAL A 142 -21.48 -32.65 18.29
C VAL A 142 -21.52 -32.78 16.77
N PHE A 143 -22.58 -32.26 16.14
CA PHE A 143 -22.77 -32.19 14.69
C PHE A 143 -23.10 -30.75 14.33
N GLU A 144 -22.07 -29.97 13.99
CA GLU A 144 -22.12 -28.50 13.96
C GLU A 144 -21.72 -27.90 12.60
N ASN A 145 -22.49 -26.94 12.09
CA ASN A 145 -22.21 -26.17 10.87
C ASN A 145 -21.99 -27.01 9.59
N ASN A 146 -22.52 -28.23 9.54
CA ASN A 146 -22.36 -29.13 8.39
C ASN A 146 -23.42 -28.88 7.31
N ILE A 147 -23.09 -29.22 6.06
CA ILE A 147 -24.03 -29.24 4.94
C ILE A 147 -24.30 -30.71 4.57
N VAL A 148 -25.54 -31.16 4.66
CA VAL A 148 -25.98 -32.51 4.29
C VAL A 148 -26.99 -32.41 3.15
N LYS A 149 -26.58 -32.81 1.94
CA LYS A 149 -27.35 -32.53 0.73
C LYS A 149 -27.43 -33.67 -0.28
N LYS A 150 -28.54 -33.69 -1.04
CA LYS A 150 -28.82 -34.63 -2.14
C LYS A 150 -28.73 -36.12 -1.77
N CYS A 151 -28.84 -36.46 -0.49
CA CYS A 151 -28.83 -37.86 -0.07
C CYS A 151 -30.06 -38.58 -0.63
N THR A 152 -29.87 -39.80 -1.12
CA THR A 152 -30.89 -40.63 -1.78
C THR A 152 -30.98 -42.03 -1.16
N GLY A 153 -30.53 -42.17 0.09
CA GLY A 153 -30.62 -43.42 0.85
C GLY A 153 -32.05 -43.79 1.19
N ASP A 154 -32.39 -45.09 1.14
CA ASP A 154 -33.76 -45.65 1.24
C ASP A 154 -34.70 -45.06 2.34
N TYR A 155 -34.16 -44.44 3.39
CA TYR A 155 -34.93 -43.87 4.50
C TYR A 155 -34.34 -42.56 5.07
N PHE A 156 -33.03 -42.48 5.35
CA PHE A 156 -32.46 -41.39 6.16
C PHE A 156 -31.13 -40.84 5.60
N ALA A 157 -30.88 -39.54 5.77
CA ALA A 157 -29.58 -38.89 5.56
C ALA A 157 -28.72 -38.85 6.84
N ILE A 158 -29.35 -38.73 8.02
CA ILE A 158 -28.76 -39.02 9.33
C ILE A 158 -29.71 -39.94 10.11
N TYR A 159 -29.19 -41.04 10.64
CA TYR A 159 -29.92 -41.99 11.48
C TYR A 159 -29.26 -42.11 12.86
N SER A 160 -29.91 -41.55 13.90
CA SER A 160 -29.34 -41.47 15.24
C SER A 160 -29.99 -42.41 16.26
N LEU A 161 -29.14 -43.19 16.93
CA LEU A 161 -29.44 -44.03 18.11
C LEU A 161 -28.79 -43.52 19.41
N GLY A 162 -27.93 -42.49 19.32
CA GLY A 162 -27.21 -41.88 20.44
C GLY A 162 -28.11 -41.05 21.36
N ASN A 163 -27.54 -40.54 22.45
CA ASN A 163 -28.23 -39.67 23.41
C ASN A 163 -27.38 -38.42 23.69
N GLY A 164 -28.01 -37.30 24.01
CA GLY A 164 -27.32 -36.06 24.39
C GLY A 164 -26.58 -35.35 23.25
N GLY A 165 -26.72 -35.80 22.01
CA GLY A 165 -26.06 -35.18 20.85
C GLY A 165 -26.63 -33.80 20.53
N THR A 166 -25.79 -32.93 19.97
CA THR A 166 -26.14 -31.56 19.58
C THR A 166 -26.02 -31.44 18.06
N PHE A 167 -27.12 -31.09 17.40
CA PHE A 167 -27.20 -30.82 15.97
C PHE A 167 -27.46 -29.32 15.80
N THR A 168 -26.45 -28.54 15.45
CA THR A 168 -26.55 -27.07 15.40
C THR A 168 -25.92 -26.43 14.16
N GLY A 169 -26.51 -25.33 13.67
CA GLY A 169 -26.00 -24.58 12.51
C GLY A 169 -26.03 -25.31 11.15
N ASN A 170 -26.57 -26.52 11.08
CA ASN A 170 -26.46 -27.36 9.88
C ASN A 170 -27.48 -26.97 8.79
N VAL A 171 -27.13 -27.23 7.54
CA VAL A 171 -28.01 -27.07 6.37
C VAL A 171 -28.34 -28.44 5.78
N PHE A 172 -29.62 -28.82 5.86
CA PHE A 172 -30.17 -30.05 5.29
C PHE A 172 -30.96 -29.72 4.02
N SER A 173 -30.39 -29.99 2.84
CA SER A 173 -30.94 -29.50 1.56
C SER A 173 -31.08 -30.56 0.46
N ASP A 174 -32.22 -30.54 -0.23
CA ASP A 174 -32.51 -31.35 -1.43
C ASP A 174 -32.38 -32.88 -1.23
N ASN A 175 -32.62 -33.41 -0.02
CA ASN A 175 -32.49 -34.84 0.27
C ASN A 175 -33.79 -35.61 -0.08
N ASP A 176 -33.69 -36.64 -0.92
CA ASP A 176 -34.79 -37.55 -1.34
C ASP A 176 -35.05 -38.64 -0.27
N CYS A 177 -34.95 -38.25 1.01
CA CYS A 177 -35.14 -39.07 2.19
C CYS A 177 -35.40 -38.19 3.44
N VAL A 178 -35.49 -38.78 4.62
CA VAL A 178 -35.59 -38.02 5.89
C VAL A 178 -34.23 -37.44 6.24
N ALA A 179 -34.12 -36.11 6.42
CA ALA A 179 -32.85 -35.45 6.71
C ALA A 179 -32.25 -35.88 8.06
N LEU A 180 -33.03 -35.90 9.15
CA LEU A 180 -32.57 -36.34 10.48
C LEU A 180 -33.58 -37.28 11.14
N CYS A 181 -33.14 -38.44 11.63
CA CYS A 181 -33.96 -39.32 12.46
C CYS A 181 -33.40 -39.48 13.87
N LEU A 182 -34.25 -39.24 14.88
CA LEU A 182 -33.98 -39.55 16.29
C LEU A 182 -34.75 -40.84 16.64
N TYR A 183 -34.09 -41.99 16.49
CA TYR A 183 -34.74 -43.29 16.48
C TYR A 183 -35.07 -43.86 17.87
N ILE A 184 -35.72 -45.03 17.89
CA ILE A 184 -36.35 -45.67 19.06
C ILE A 184 -35.45 -45.65 20.30
N GLY A 185 -35.81 -44.81 21.27
CA GLY A 185 -35.17 -44.69 22.58
C GLY A 185 -34.02 -43.70 22.70
N SER A 186 -33.63 -42.99 21.64
CA SER A 186 -32.67 -41.86 21.62
C SER A 186 -33.20 -40.66 22.43
N LYS A 187 -32.39 -40.07 23.32
CA LYS A 187 -32.84 -39.10 24.36
C LYS A 187 -31.95 -37.87 24.47
N SER A 188 -32.53 -36.80 25.04
CA SER A 188 -31.80 -35.60 25.48
C SER A 188 -31.00 -34.87 24.40
N ASN A 189 -31.17 -35.22 23.12
CA ASN A 189 -30.48 -34.55 22.03
C ASN A 189 -31.07 -33.14 21.83
N THR A 190 -30.27 -32.21 21.34
CA THR A 190 -30.70 -30.85 20.99
C THR A 190 -30.53 -30.62 19.49
N VAL A 191 -31.60 -30.15 18.83
CA VAL A 191 -31.62 -29.78 17.42
C VAL A 191 -32.02 -28.30 17.36
N SER A 192 -31.09 -27.41 17.04
CA SER A 192 -31.31 -25.95 17.03
C SER A 192 -30.44 -25.20 16.04
N LYS A 193 -30.83 -24.00 15.59
CA LYS A 193 -30.13 -23.21 14.57
C LYS A 193 -29.94 -23.94 13.20
N ASN A 194 -30.73 -24.97 12.88
CA ASN A 194 -30.59 -25.69 11.60
C ASN A 194 -31.57 -25.16 10.53
N ASN A 195 -31.17 -25.21 9.26
CA ASN A 195 -32.02 -24.94 8.10
C ASN A 195 -32.39 -26.25 7.40
N PHE A 196 -33.66 -26.66 7.45
CA PHE A 196 -34.21 -27.85 6.78
C PHE A 196 -35.06 -27.45 5.57
N GLN A 197 -34.50 -27.67 4.37
CA GLN A 197 -35.07 -27.24 3.09
C GLN A 197 -35.19 -28.38 2.06
N ASN A 198 -36.31 -28.47 1.32
CA ASN A 198 -36.47 -29.36 0.17
C ASN A 198 -36.23 -30.87 0.48
N ASN A 199 -36.53 -31.34 1.68
CA ASN A 199 -36.34 -32.75 2.07
C ASN A 199 -37.66 -33.54 2.00
N THR A 200 -37.60 -34.85 1.69
CA THR A 200 -38.79 -35.74 1.78
C THR A 200 -39.36 -35.79 3.20
N CYS A 201 -38.50 -35.63 4.21
CA CYS A 201 -38.93 -35.12 5.51
C CYS A 201 -37.77 -34.41 6.23
N ALA A 202 -38.03 -33.38 7.04
CA ALA A 202 -36.99 -32.78 7.86
C ALA A 202 -36.60 -33.67 9.05
N ILE A 203 -37.55 -34.06 9.92
CA ILE A 203 -37.26 -34.88 11.12
C ILE A 203 -38.26 -36.05 11.32
N ASP A 204 -37.75 -37.28 11.45
CA ASP A 204 -38.51 -38.44 11.96
C ASP A 204 -38.17 -38.75 13.43
N LEU A 205 -39.19 -38.72 14.29
CA LEU A 205 -39.12 -38.97 15.73
C LEU A 205 -39.50 -40.40 16.12
N TRP A 206 -39.33 -41.36 15.21
CA TRP A 206 -39.72 -42.79 15.30
C TRP A 206 -39.50 -43.43 16.68
N GLY A 207 -40.49 -43.32 17.58
CA GLY A 207 -40.46 -43.87 18.93
C GLY A 207 -39.36 -43.27 19.81
N SER A 208 -38.96 -42.02 19.56
CA SER A 208 -37.85 -41.37 20.25
C SER A 208 -38.06 -41.30 21.77
N GLY A 209 -36.96 -41.20 22.49
CA GLY A 209 -36.95 -41.11 23.94
C GLY A 209 -37.43 -39.77 24.48
N SER A 210 -37.36 -39.63 25.79
CA SER A 210 -37.78 -38.42 26.51
C SER A 210 -36.71 -37.34 26.50
N GLY A 211 -37.13 -36.08 26.40
CA GLY A 211 -36.29 -34.91 26.69
C GLY A 211 -35.43 -34.42 25.51
N ASN A 212 -35.67 -34.94 24.30
CA ASN A 212 -35.13 -34.33 23.08
C ASN A 212 -35.68 -32.89 22.94
N LYS A 213 -34.85 -31.95 22.49
CA LYS A 213 -35.21 -30.54 22.28
C LYS A 213 -35.09 -30.19 20.79
N ILE A 214 -36.10 -29.50 20.24
CA ILE A 214 -36.13 -29.06 18.84
C ILE A 214 -36.69 -27.63 18.82
N TYR A 215 -35.81 -26.64 18.73
CA TYR A 215 -36.15 -25.21 18.83
C TYR A 215 -35.19 -24.35 18.02
N LEU A 216 -35.60 -23.16 17.57
CA LEU A 216 -34.81 -22.25 16.74
C LEU A 216 -34.31 -22.90 15.43
N ASN A 217 -35.12 -23.74 14.78
CA ASN A 217 -34.83 -24.26 13.44
C ASN A 217 -35.74 -23.60 12.40
N ASN A 218 -35.31 -23.59 11.13
CA ASN A 218 -36.13 -23.22 9.99
C ASN A 218 -36.60 -24.47 9.24
N PHE A 219 -37.91 -24.66 9.15
CA PHE A 219 -38.55 -25.69 8.33
C PHE A 219 -39.26 -25.02 7.15
N TYR A 220 -38.85 -25.33 5.92
CA TYR A 220 -39.46 -24.76 4.72
C TYR A 220 -39.30 -25.62 3.46
N SER A 221 -40.33 -25.64 2.60
CA SER A 221 -40.37 -26.40 1.34
C SER A 221 -40.10 -27.92 1.46
N ASN A 222 -40.28 -28.53 2.63
CA ASN A 222 -40.18 -29.99 2.80
C ASN A 222 -41.51 -30.67 2.39
N ASP A 223 -41.48 -31.94 1.97
CA ASP A 223 -42.72 -32.72 1.76
C ASP A 223 -43.46 -33.00 3.09
N ALA A 224 -42.71 -33.04 4.19
CA ALA A 224 -43.20 -33.04 5.56
C ALA A 224 -42.13 -32.52 6.53
N ASP A 225 -42.49 -31.66 7.50
CA ASP A 225 -41.49 -31.17 8.46
C ASP A 225 -41.21 -32.21 9.56
N ILE A 226 -42.25 -32.64 10.29
CA ILE A 226 -42.12 -33.64 11.37
C ILE A 226 -42.98 -34.87 11.08
N VAL A 227 -42.38 -36.06 11.15
CA VAL A 227 -43.10 -37.34 11.18
C VAL A 227 -42.75 -38.13 12.45
N ALA A 228 -43.63 -39.07 12.84
CA ALA A 228 -43.39 -39.99 13.94
C ALA A 228 -44.11 -41.32 13.72
N SER A 229 -43.45 -42.27 13.06
CA SER A 229 -44.01 -43.61 12.77
C SER A 229 -44.37 -44.41 14.04
N ILE A 230 -43.80 -44.05 15.18
CA ILE A 230 -44.20 -44.47 16.54
C ILE A 230 -44.15 -43.20 17.41
N THR A 231 -45.16 -43.00 18.28
CA THR A 231 -45.24 -41.81 19.15
C THR A 231 -43.99 -41.65 20.03
N PRO A 232 -43.34 -40.47 20.05
CA PRO A 232 -42.17 -40.22 20.90
C PRO A 232 -42.56 -40.09 22.38
N SER A 233 -41.58 -40.24 23.27
CA SER A 233 -41.84 -40.27 24.72
C SER A 233 -42.08 -38.88 25.32
N SER A 234 -41.27 -37.89 24.94
CA SER A 234 -41.51 -36.46 25.14
C SER A 234 -40.47 -35.63 24.37
N VAL A 235 -40.91 -34.55 23.73
CA VAL A 235 -40.05 -33.59 23.01
C VAL A 235 -40.39 -32.17 23.48
N ILE A 236 -39.37 -31.33 23.60
CA ILE A 236 -39.48 -29.91 23.98
C ILE A 236 -39.28 -29.07 22.72
N TRP A 237 -40.26 -28.23 22.38
CA TRP A 237 -40.30 -27.52 21.09
C TRP A 237 -39.82 -26.07 21.14
N ASN A 238 -39.22 -25.66 22.26
CA ASN A 238 -38.78 -24.30 22.53
C ASN A 238 -37.52 -24.28 23.40
N THR A 239 -36.88 -23.12 23.50
CA THR A 239 -35.77 -22.87 24.43
C THR A 239 -36.16 -23.28 25.87
N THR A 240 -35.24 -23.86 26.64
CA THR A 240 -35.54 -24.23 28.06
C THR A 240 -35.58 -23.04 29.01
N ASP A 241 -35.07 -21.90 28.55
CA ASP A 241 -34.88 -20.67 29.29
C ASP A 241 -35.35 -19.50 28.42
N PHE A 242 -35.70 -18.36 29.04
CA PHE A 242 -36.13 -17.18 28.28
C PHE A 242 -34.97 -16.60 27.46
N TYR A 243 -35.20 -16.42 26.16
CA TYR A 243 -34.29 -15.72 25.26
C TYR A 243 -34.70 -14.25 25.15
N SER A 244 -33.75 -13.35 24.91
CA SER A 244 -34.01 -11.92 24.70
C SER A 244 -33.57 -11.50 23.31
N TYR A 245 -34.44 -10.79 22.59
CA TYR A 245 -34.29 -10.50 21.16
C TYR A 245 -34.96 -9.18 20.79
N PHE A 246 -34.66 -8.67 19.60
CA PHE A 246 -35.09 -7.36 19.13
C PHE A 246 -35.76 -7.45 17.76
N ILE A 247 -37.05 -7.11 17.70
CA ILE A 247 -37.85 -7.08 16.47
C ILE A 247 -38.79 -5.86 16.51
N ASN A 248 -39.25 -5.36 15.36
CA ASN A 248 -40.22 -4.25 15.29
C ASN A 248 -39.83 -2.99 16.13
N ASN A 249 -38.52 -2.70 16.24
CA ASN A 249 -37.91 -1.66 17.08
C ASN A 249 -38.16 -1.79 18.60
N SER A 250 -38.47 -2.99 19.10
CA SER A 250 -38.73 -3.29 20.51
C SER A 250 -37.94 -4.50 20.99
N ASN A 251 -37.56 -4.50 22.27
CA ASN A 251 -36.91 -5.65 22.92
C ASN A 251 -37.97 -6.53 23.60
N TYR A 252 -37.86 -7.84 23.40
CA TYR A 252 -38.76 -8.85 23.94
C TYR A 252 -37.96 -9.94 24.68
N THR A 253 -38.63 -10.63 25.61
CA THR A 253 -38.04 -11.71 26.41
C THR A 253 -39.07 -12.81 26.61
N THR A 254 -38.92 -13.95 25.92
CA THR A 254 -39.86 -15.08 25.96
C THR A 254 -39.16 -16.39 25.58
N PHE A 255 -39.88 -17.51 25.52
CA PHE A 255 -39.35 -18.76 24.97
C PHE A 255 -39.44 -18.72 23.44
N LEU A 256 -38.44 -19.25 22.72
CA LEU A 256 -38.44 -19.28 21.26
C LEU A 256 -38.62 -20.71 20.75
N GLY A 257 -39.61 -20.93 19.88
CA GLY A 257 -39.86 -22.17 19.17
C GLY A 257 -39.14 -22.22 17.83
N ASN A 258 -39.77 -22.77 16.80
CA ASN A 258 -39.21 -22.94 15.46
C ASN A 258 -39.97 -22.09 14.42
N TYR A 259 -39.33 -21.81 13.29
CA TYR A 259 -39.98 -21.25 12.11
C TYR A 259 -40.51 -22.37 11.21
N TRP A 260 -41.75 -22.21 10.75
CA TRP A 260 -42.43 -23.15 9.86
C TRP A 260 -43.07 -22.35 8.70
N ASP A 261 -42.70 -22.60 7.45
CA ASP A 261 -43.29 -21.89 6.30
C ASP A 261 -44.78 -22.21 6.07
N THR A 262 -45.27 -23.30 6.67
CA THR A 262 -46.67 -23.73 6.69
C THR A 262 -47.50 -23.10 7.82
N TYR A 263 -46.92 -22.27 8.69
CA TYR A 263 -47.66 -21.59 9.77
C TYR A 263 -48.48 -20.40 9.26
N ASP A 264 -49.79 -20.40 9.51
CA ASP A 264 -50.75 -19.36 9.09
C ASP A 264 -51.45 -18.63 10.25
N GLY A 265 -50.92 -18.74 11.48
CA GLY A 265 -51.47 -18.08 12.67
C GLY A 265 -51.18 -16.58 12.76
N ASP A 266 -51.97 -15.87 13.57
CA ASP A 266 -51.80 -14.43 13.81
C ASP A 266 -50.68 -14.14 14.84
N ASP A 267 -49.94 -13.06 14.60
CA ASP A 267 -49.21 -12.30 15.62
C ASP A 267 -49.95 -10.98 15.87
N LEU A 268 -50.79 -10.95 16.91
CA LEU A 268 -51.63 -9.81 17.27
C LEU A 268 -50.87 -8.82 18.17
N ASN A 269 -49.79 -9.28 18.80
CA ASN A 269 -49.05 -8.56 19.85
C ASN A 269 -47.78 -7.86 19.31
N GLN A 270 -47.30 -8.30 18.15
CA GLN A 270 -46.13 -7.84 17.38
C GLN A 270 -44.76 -8.13 18.02
N ASP A 271 -44.67 -9.11 18.92
CA ASP A 271 -43.40 -9.69 19.39
C ASP A 271 -42.77 -10.67 18.40
N GLY A 272 -43.44 -11.01 17.29
CA GLY A 272 -42.91 -11.94 16.30
C GLY A 272 -43.06 -13.41 16.68
N ILE A 273 -43.79 -13.74 17.75
CA ILE A 273 -44.19 -15.11 18.09
C ILE A 273 -45.68 -15.25 17.79
N GLY A 274 -46.07 -16.35 17.13
CA GLY A 274 -47.47 -16.59 16.81
C GLY A 274 -48.32 -16.85 18.06
N ASP A 275 -49.45 -16.14 18.22
CA ASP A 275 -50.34 -16.23 19.39
C ASP A 275 -51.11 -17.57 19.47
N THR A 276 -50.91 -18.48 18.51
CA THR A 276 -51.50 -19.83 18.46
C THR A 276 -50.45 -20.93 18.28
N SER A 277 -50.60 -22.06 18.97
CA SER A 277 -49.65 -23.18 18.83
C SER A 277 -49.68 -23.81 17.44
N TYR A 278 -48.52 -24.17 16.90
CA TYR A 278 -48.40 -24.96 15.68
C TYR A 278 -48.54 -26.45 16.03
N ALA A 279 -49.70 -27.02 15.71
CA ALA A 279 -50.04 -28.39 16.05
C ALA A 279 -49.82 -29.35 14.87
N PHE A 280 -49.05 -30.41 15.09
CA PHE A 280 -48.77 -31.46 14.13
C PHE A 280 -49.07 -32.85 14.73
N LEU A 281 -49.07 -33.89 13.90
CA LEU A 281 -49.33 -35.28 14.31
C LEU A 281 -50.63 -35.45 15.13
N ASP A 282 -51.77 -35.11 14.51
CA ASP A 282 -53.13 -35.21 15.10
C ASP A 282 -53.31 -34.50 16.45
N SER A 283 -52.65 -33.35 16.64
CA SER A 283 -52.71 -32.52 17.87
C SER A 283 -52.26 -33.25 19.15
N ILE A 284 -51.30 -34.17 19.01
CA ILE A 284 -50.64 -34.85 20.14
C ILE A 284 -49.34 -34.11 20.54
N VAL A 285 -48.77 -33.33 19.61
CA VAL A 285 -47.50 -32.62 19.77
C VAL A 285 -47.64 -31.23 19.13
N GLU A 286 -47.24 -30.18 19.84
CA GLU A 286 -47.41 -28.79 19.38
C GLU A 286 -46.21 -27.92 19.76
N ASP A 287 -45.75 -27.08 18.83
CA ASP A 287 -44.89 -25.94 19.17
C ASP A 287 -45.76 -24.81 19.73
N ASN A 288 -45.41 -24.32 20.91
CA ASN A 288 -46.17 -23.32 21.65
C ASN A 288 -45.62 -21.89 21.46
N TYR A 289 -44.49 -21.74 20.76
CA TYR A 289 -43.86 -20.45 20.49
C TYR A 289 -43.36 -20.37 19.02
N PRO A 290 -44.21 -20.68 18.02
CA PRO A 290 -43.80 -20.67 16.62
C PRO A 290 -43.35 -19.27 16.18
N LEU A 291 -42.27 -19.21 15.43
CA LEU A 291 -41.66 -17.95 14.98
C LEU A 291 -42.36 -17.46 13.71
N MET A 292 -42.70 -16.17 13.67
CA MET A 292 -43.31 -15.53 12.50
C MET A 292 -42.33 -15.28 11.34
N ALA A 293 -41.02 -15.33 11.62
CA ALA A 293 -39.94 -15.25 10.64
C ALA A 293 -38.86 -16.31 10.95
N LYS A 294 -37.90 -16.48 10.03
CA LYS A 294 -36.77 -17.39 10.20
C LYS A 294 -35.96 -17.08 11.49
N PHE A 295 -35.38 -18.11 12.14
CA PHE A 295 -34.79 -17.99 13.48
C PHE A 295 -33.67 -16.94 13.58
N GLU A 296 -32.93 -16.71 12.49
CA GLU A 296 -31.84 -15.72 12.37
C GLU A 296 -32.33 -14.27 12.62
N ASN A 297 -33.64 -14.01 12.63
CA ASN A 297 -34.24 -12.71 13.00
C ASN A 297 -34.46 -12.53 14.51
N TYR A 298 -34.25 -13.59 15.31
CA TYR A 298 -34.48 -13.63 16.76
C TYR A 298 -33.19 -13.95 17.51
N VAL A 299 -32.33 -14.76 16.90
CA VAL A 299 -31.00 -15.11 17.41
C VAL A 299 -29.98 -14.34 16.60
N SER A 300 -29.53 -13.18 17.10
CA SER A 300 -28.16 -12.76 16.80
C SER A 300 -27.24 -13.83 17.39
N ASP A 301 -26.24 -14.30 16.65
CA ASP A 301 -25.59 -15.57 16.99
C ASP A 301 -24.88 -15.60 18.36
N ASP A 302 -24.60 -14.42 18.94
CA ASP A 302 -23.96 -14.28 20.24
C ASP A 302 -24.73 -13.45 21.30
N ASN A 303 -24.35 -13.63 22.57
CA ASN A 303 -25.02 -13.09 23.77
C ASN A 303 -24.65 -11.62 24.05
N GLY A 304 -24.62 -10.76 23.02
CA GLY A 304 -24.26 -9.32 23.14
C GLY A 304 -22.79 -9.05 23.46
N ASN A 305 -21.95 -10.08 23.51
CA ASN A 305 -20.51 -10.05 23.76
C ASN A 305 -19.79 -10.86 22.67
N ALA A 306 -19.55 -10.22 21.51
CA ALA A 306 -18.88 -10.81 20.35
C ALA A 306 -17.79 -9.87 19.81
N SER A 307 -16.91 -10.40 18.97
CA SER A 307 -16.01 -9.58 18.13
C SER A 307 -16.75 -9.12 16.86
N ASP A 308 -16.21 -8.14 16.14
CA ASP A 308 -16.71 -7.70 14.82
C ASP A 308 -15.52 -7.18 13.99
N LEU A 309 -14.86 -8.04 13.22
CA LEU A 309 -13.53 -7.85 12.65
C LEU A 309 -13.57 -7.25 11.23
N VAL A 310 -13.89 -5.96 11.17
CA VAL A 310 -14.13 -5.26 9.92
C VAL A 310 -12.82 -4.77 9.27
N PRO A 311 -12.51 -5.16 8.01
CA PRO A 311 -11.53 -4.44 7.19
C PRO A 311 -12.09 -3.07 6.76
N ILE A 312 -11.49 -1.99 7.24
CA ILE A 312 -12.00 -0.62 7.06
C ILE A 312 -11.57 -0.01 5.72
N SER A 313 -10.26 -0.10 5.42
CA SER A 313 -9.64 0.68 4.34
C SER A 313 -8.31 0.08 3.92
N PHE A 314 -7.91 0.34 2.67
CA PHE A 314 -6.52 0.31 2.26
C PHE A 314 -5.87 1.68 2.52
N ASP A 315 -4.56 1.70 2.82
CA ASP A 315 -3.83 2.96 3.05
C ASP A 315 -3.40 3.65 1.74
N SER A 316 -3.44 2.94 0.59
CA SER A 316 -3.02 3.46 -0.71
C SER A 316 -3.94 2.98 -1.84
N GLU A 317 -4.41 3.91 -2.66
CA GLU A 317 -5.25 3.63 -3.85
C GLU A 317 -4.42 3.47 -5.13
N THR A 318 -3.12 3.78 -5.07
CA THR A 318 -2.16 3.81 -6.19
C THR A 318 -0.91 2.99 -5.83
N VAL A 319 -0.33 2.28 -6.81
CA VAL A 319 0.95 1.53 -6.68
C VAL A 319 1.81 1.65 -7.94
N VAL A 320 3.12 1.38 -7.82
CA VAL A 320 4.07 1.47 -8.95
C VAL A 320 4.19 0.13 -9.69
N ALA A 321 3.97 0.12 -11.01
CA ALA A 321 4.12 -1.05 -11.86
C ALA A 321 5.56 -1.58 -11.89
N GLU A 322 5.72 -2.91 -12.07
CA GLU A 322 7.01 -3.62 -12.16
C GLU A 322 7.91 -3.54 -10.90
N GLN A 323 7.41 -2.95 -9.80
CA GLN A 323 8.11 -2.88 -8.50
C GLN A 323 7.34 -3.61 -7.38
N PRO A 324 8.02 -4.17 -6.36
CA PRO A 324 7.35 -4.68 -5.16
C PRO A 324 6.81 -3.54 -4.30
N ASN A 325 5.50 -3.45 -4.19
CA ASN A 325 4.75 -2.49 -3.39
C ASN A 325 4.29 -3.13 -2.08
N ARG A 326 3.98 -2.28 -1.07
CA ARG A 326 3.41 -2.72 0.20
C ARG A 326 1.94 -2.31 0.26
N ILE A 327 1.04 -3.30 0.30
CA ILE A 327 -0.41 -3.09 0.42
C ILE A 327 -0.80 -3.28 1.87
N ARG A 328 -1.22 -2.20 2.54
CA ARG A 328 -1.72 -2.25 3.92
C ARG A 328 -3.24 -2.19 3.96
N VAL A 329 -3.83 -3.04 4.79
CA VAL A 329 -5.24 -3.04 5.16
C VAL A 329 -5.36 -2.69 6.63
N ARG A 330 -6.25 -1.76 6.97
CA ARG A 330 -6.63 -1.45 8.35
C ARG A 330 -7.83 -2.30 8.77
N ILE A 331 -7.77 -2.87 9.97
CA ILE A 331 -8.77 -3.78 10.54
C ILE A 331 -9.15 -3.27 11.92
N GLU A 332 -10.45 -3.17 12.22
CA GLU A 332 -10.98 -2.85 13.55
C GLU A 332 -11.75 -4.05 14.12
N ASN A 333 -11.70 -4.23 15.44
CA ASN A 333 -12.70 -5.03 16.14
C ASN A 333 -13.79 -4.07 16.65
N SER A 334 -14.81 -3.83 15.83
CA SER A 334 -15.94 -2.94 16.13
C SER A 334 -16.91 -3.53 17.17
N GLY A 335 -16.65 -4.77 17.62
CA GLY A 335 -17.46 -5.53 18.56
C GLY A 335 -17.26 -5.17 20.03
N THR A 336 -17.91 -5.94 20.90
CA THR A 336 -17.95 -5.73 22.35
C THR A 336 -17.05 -6.68 23.14
N SER A 337 -16.32 -7.59 22.48
CA SER A 337 -15.39 -8.55 23.11
C SER A 337 -14.07 -8.69 22.34
N ASP A 338 -13.02 -9.07 23.06
CA ASP A 338 -11.67 -9.21 22.50
C ASP A 338 -11.57 -10.44 21.57
N ALA A 339 -11.12 -10.21 20.34
CA ALA A 339 -10.87 -11.26 19.37
C ALA A 339 -9.57 -12.02 19.71
N GLY A 340 -9.64 -13.34 19.53
CA GLY A 340 -8.47 -14.22 19.55
C GLY A 340 -7.60 -14.07 18.30
N SER A 341 -6.83 -15.11 17.98
CA SER A 341 -6.00 -15.10 16.78
C SER A 341 -6.81 -15.48 15.54
N PHE A 342 -6.88 -14.58 14.56
CA PHE A 342 -7.66 -14.70 13.32
C PHE A 342 -6.77 -14.60 12.06
N GLY A 343 -7.30 -15.08 10.94
CA GLY A 343 -6.63 -15.03 9.63
C GLY A 343 -6.94 -13.76 8.84
N VAL A 344 -6.03 -13.34 7.96
CA VAL A 344 -6.28 -12.24 7.01
C VAL A 344 -5.65 -12.59 5.66
N SER A 345 -6.45 -12.73 4.61
CA SER A 345 -5.98 -12.98 3.24
C SER A 345 -6.09 -11.74 2.35
N LEU A 346 -5.18 -11.63 1.38
CA LEU A 346 -5.21 -10.62 0.33
C LEU A 346 -5.24 -11.34 -1.03
N ALA A 347 -6.16 -10.95 -1.91
CA ALA A 347 -6.30 -11.47 -3.26
C ALA A 347 -6.32 -10.34 -4.31
N ILE A 348 -5.78 -10.62 -5.50
CA ILE A 348 -5.71 -9.70 -6.65
C ILE A 348 -6.44 -10.34 -7.83
N ASP A 349 -7.45 -9.65 -8.37
CA ASP A 349 -8.35 -10.12 -9.42
C ASP A 349 -8.92 -11.53 -9.17
N GLY A 350 -9.24 -11.82 -7.90
CA GLY A 350 -9.78 -13.11 -7.45
C GLY A 350 -8.75 -14.21 -7.21
N ASN A 351 -7.45 -13.93 -7.33
CA ASN A 351 -6.36 -14.88 -7.05
C ASN A 351 -5.74 -14.55 -5.69
N GLU A 352 -5.70 -15.49 -4.74
CA GLU A 352 -5.06 -15.25 -3.44
C GLU A 352 -3.54 -15.01 -3.62
N LEU A 353 -3.06 -13.89 -3.08
CA LEU A 353 -1.68 -13.45 -3.16
C LEU A 353 -0.90 -13.88 -1.91
N ALA A 354 -1.48 -13.66 -0.73
CA ALA A 354 -0.84 -13.94 0.55
C ALA A 354 -1.84 -13.96 1.72
N TYR A 355 -1.47 -14.69 2.78
CA TYR A 355 -2.21 -14.82 4.03
C TYR A 355 -1.32 -14.49 5.22
N GLN A 356 -1.89 -13.85 6.24
CA GLN A 356 -1.24 -13.47 7.50
C GLN A 356 -2.14 -13.77 8.71
N ILE A 357 -1.55 -13.82 9.90
CA ILE A 357 -2.25 -14.12 11.15
C ILE A 357 -2.13 -12.94 12.11
N VAL A 358 -3.26 -12.40 12.55
CA VAL A 358 -3.31 -11.51 13.72
C VAL A 358 -3.43 -12.39 14.97
N THR A 359 -2.72 -12.04 16.05
CA THR A 359 -2.65 -12.86 17.27
C THR A 359 -3.76 -12.56 18.28
N SER A 360 -4.29 -11.32 18.29
CA SER A 360 -5.44 -10.85 19.07
C SER A 360 -5.78 -9.42 18.66
N LEU A 361 -7.06 -9.01 18.74
CA LEU A 361 -7.48 -7.61 18.59
C LEU A 361 -8.60 -7.28 19.60
N LYS A 362 -8.38 -6.33 20.50
CA LYS A 362 -9.34 -6.03 21.58
C LYS A 362 -10.57 -5.30 21.07
N ALA A 363 -11.67 -5.38 21.82
CA ALA A 363 -12.89 -4.63 21.52
C ALA A 363 -12.61 -3.11 21.40
N GLY A 364 -12.95 -2.51 20.27
CA GLY A 364 -12.71 -1.10 19.96
C GLY A 364 -11.25 -0.73 19.67
N GLU A 365 -10.35 -1.71 19.51
CA GLU A 365 -9.00 -1.49 18.98
C GLU A 365 -8.96 -1.80 17.47
N ASN A 366 -8.04 -1.12 16.78
CA ASN A 366 -7.71 -1.39 15.39
C ASN A 366 -6.22 -1.68 15.23
N THR A 367 -5.91 -2.44 14.19
CA THR A 367 -4.57 -2.86 13.77
C THR A 367 -4.45 -2.72 12.26
N SER A 368 -3.27 -2.96 11.70
CA SER A 368 -3.10 -3.04 10.25
C SER A 368 -2.23 -4.23 9.87
N VAL A 369 -2.57 -4.86 8.75
CA VAL A 369 -1.84 -5.99 8.16
C VAL A 369 -1.34 -5.56 6.79
N ALA A 370 -0.04 -5.81 6.52
CA ALA A 370 0.62 -5.29 5.34
C ALA A 370 1.27 -6.42 4.53
N PHE A 371 0.87 -6.55 3.27
CA PHE A 371 1.30 -7.56 2.32
C PHE A 371 2.26 -6.96 1.30
N THR A 372 3.00 -7.79 0.55
CA THR A 372 3.84 -7.35 -0.57
C THR A 372 3.24 -7.83 -1.88
N TRP A 373 3.08 -6.92 -2.84
CA TRP A 373 2.51 -7.18 -4.16
C TRP A 373 3.40 -6.59 -5.26
N LEU A 374 3.64 -7.34 -6.32
CA LEU A 374 4.37 -6.90 -7.51
C LEU A 374 3.37 -6.82 -8.68
N PRO A 375 2.84 -5.62 -9.03
CA PRO A 375 2.00 -5.44 -10.21
C PRO A 375 2.84 -5.67 -11.48
N PRO A 376 2.41 -6.54 -12.42
CA PRO A 376 3.21 -6.86 -13.60
C PRO A 376 3.19 -5.78 -14.69
N GLU A 377 2.19 -4.90 -14.70
CA GLU A 377 2.00 -3.81 -15.66
C GLU A 377 1.12 -2.70 -15.05
N SER A 378 1.03 -1.54 -15.71
CA SER A 378 0.09 -0.48 -15.30
C SER A 378 -1.36 -0.87 -15.61
N GLY A 379 -2.29 -0.64 -14.69
CA GLY A 379 -3.69 -1.04 -14.85
C GLY A 379 -4.57 -0.63 -13.67
N ILE A 380 -5.78 -1.19 -13.59
CA ILE A 380 -6.63 -1.13 -12.40
C ILE A 380 -6.94 -2.56 -12.00
N TYR A 381 -6.56 -2.92 -10.77
CA TYR A 381 -6.68 -4.25 -10.21
C TYR A 381 -7.76 -4.28 -9.12
N GLN A 382 -8.56 -5.34 -9.06
CA GLN A 382 -9.48 -5.57 -7.96
C GLN A 382 -8.72 -6.23 -6.81
N VAL A 383 -8.54 -5.48 -5.72
CA VAL A 383 -7.91 -5.95 -4.50
C VAL A 383 -9.00 -6.34 -3.51
N VAL A 384 -8.94 -7.56 -3.00
CA VAL A 384 -9.89 -8.12 -2.04
C VAL A 384 -9.14 -8.51 -0.77
N THR A 385 -9.63 -8.08 0.38
CA THR A 385 -9.16 -8.57 1.68
C THR A 385 -10.30 -9.22 2.43
N THR A 386 -10.05 -10.43 2.92
CA THR A 386 -10.94 -11.13 3.84
C THR A 386 -10.28 -11.21 5.21
N VAL A 387 -10.94 -10.64 6.22
CA VAL A 387 -10.60 -10.76 7.63
C VAL A 387 -11.34 -11.97 8.22
N ASP A 388 -10.70 -12.59 9.20
CA ASP A 388 -10.97 -13.96 9.65
C ASP A 388 -11.36 -14.93 8.54
N TYR A 389 -10.48 -15.02 7.54
CA TYR A 389 -10.61 -15.83 6.32
C TYR A 389 -10.98 -17.32 6.55
N ASN A 390 -10.84 -17.82 7.77
CA ASN A 390 -11.10 -19.19 8.17
C ASN A 390 -12.38 -19.36 9.02
N CYS A 391 -13.18 -18.31 9.27
CA CYS A 391 -14.42 -18.33 10.06
C CYS A 391 -14.23 -19.03 11.43
N LYS A 392 -13.24 -18.54 12.19
CA LYS A 392 -12.67 -19.12 13.40
C LYS A 392 -13.03 -18.31 14.66
N ILE A 393 -13.24 -17.02 14.53
CA ILE A 393 -13.87 -16.15 15.52
C ILE A 393 -15.37 -16.18 15.24
N ASN A 394 -16.20 -16.35 16.28
CA ASN A 394 -17.64 -16.18 16.14
C ASN A 394 -17.94 -14.68 16.27
N GLU A 395 -18.51 -14.09 15.22
CA GLU A 395 -18.59 -12.64 15.05
C GLU A 395 -20.02 -12.11 15.24
N SER A 396 -20.13 -10.81 15.53
CA SER A 396 -21.43 -10.14 15.64
C SER A 396 -22.14 -10.03 14.28
N ASN A 397 -21.36 -10.05 13.19
CA ASN A 397 -21.84 -9.99 11.83
C ASN A 397 -20.80 -10.56 10.83
N GLU A 398 -20.83 -11.88 10.61
CA GLU A 398 -20.02 -12.65 9.62
C GLU A 398 -20.03 -12.12 8.16
N ASN A 399 -20.81 -11.07 7.85
CA ASN A 399 -21.01 -10.53 6.50
C ASN A 399 -20.24 -9.22 6.23
N ASN A 400 -19.53 -8.64 7.21
CA ASN A 400 -18.70 -7.43 7.01
C ASN A 400 -17.20 -7.72 6.80
N ASN A 401 -16.77 -8.98 6.98
CA ASN A 401 -15.38 -9.44 6.92
C ASN A 401 -14.63 -9.23 5.58
N VAL A 402 -15.27 -8.73 4.52
CA VAL A 402 -14.67 -8.59 3.18
C VAL A 402 -14.65 -7.14 2.71
N LEU A 403 -13.45 -6.60 2.46
CA LEU A 403 -13.24 -5.32 1.77
C LEU A 403 -12.82 -5.58 0.32
N VAL A 404 -13.49 -4.89 -0.61
CA VAL A 404 -13.15 -4.91 -2.05
C VAL A 404 -12.87 -3.48 -2.50
N GLN A 405 -11.65 -3.22 -2.98
CA GLN A 405 -11.24 -1.92 -3.50
C GLN A 405 -10.54 -2.07 -4.85
N SER A 406 -10.74 -1.10 -5.74
CA SER A 406 -9.93 -0.97 -6.95
C SER A 406 -8.65 -0.22 -6.60
N VAL A 407 -7.49 -0.82 -6.84
CA VAL A 407 -6.18 -0.15 -6.72
C VAL A 407 -5.60 0.03 -8.11
N SER A 408 -5.21 1.27 -8.45
CA SER A 408 -4.54 1.55 -9.71
C SER A 408 -3.05 1.27 -9.61
N SER A 409 -2.47 0.67 -10.66
CA SER A 409 -1.03 0.62 -10.85
C SER A 409 -0.62 1.54 -11.97
N GLU A 410 0.30 2.45 -11.70
CA GLU A 410 0.86 3.38 -12.67
C GLU A 410 2.34 3.09 -12.90
N TYR A 411 2.84 3.42 -14.09
CA TYR A 411 4.28 3.52 -14.28
C TYR A 411 4.80 4.75 -13.51
N GLU A 412 6.01 4.64 -12.95
CA GLU A 412 6.63 5.66 -12.11
C GLU A 412 6.61 7.04 -12.80
N ASN A 413 6.00 8.04 -12.14
CA ASN A 413 5.86 9.38 -12.72
C ASN A 413 7.21 10.10 -12.74
N ILE A 414 7.77 10.25 -13.94
CA ILE A 414 9.16 10.65 -14.17
C ILE A 414 9.36 12.15 -13.88
N ASP A 415 9.80 12.50 -12.68
CA ASP A 415 10.28 13.85 -12.36
C ASP A 415 11.70 14.08 -12.91
N PHE A 416 11.83 15.08 -13.79
CA PHE A 416 13.08 15.51 -14.42
C PHE A 416 13.86 16.56 -13.61
N ASN A 417 13.49 16.85 -12.35
CA ASN A 417 14.30 17.67 -11.46
C ASN A 417 15.29 16.82 -10.63
N TRP A 418 16.40 17.44 -10.22
CA TRP A 418 17.34 16.90 -9.24
C TRP A 418 17.27 17.78 -7.98
N TYR A 419 16.24 17.53 -7.16
CA TYR A 419 15.84 18.44 -6.08
C TYR A 419 16.56 18.23 -4.74
N GLN A 420 17.24 17.09 -4.53
CA GLN A 420 18.01 16.79 -3.32
C GLN A 420 19.24 15.91 -3.59
N PHE A 421 20.04 15.63 -2.56
CA PHE A 421 21.13 14.65 -2.63
C PHE A 421 20.62 13.28 -3.09
N HIS A 422 21.31 12.62 -4.03
CA HIS A 422 20.86 11.36 -4.67
C HIS A 422 19.47 11.42 -5.37
N LYS A 423 19.00 12.62 -5.73
CA LYS A 423 17.79 12.94 -6.50
C LYS A 423 16.45 12.69 -5.80
N ASP A 424 16.21 11.48 -5.31
CA ASP A 424 14.90 10.97 -4.84
C ASP A 424 14.97 10.48 -3.38
N VAL A 425 13.84 10.04 -2.80
CA VAL A 425 13.76 9.64 -1.37
C VAL A 425 14.14 8.17 -1.15
N GLU A 426 14.13 7.40 -2.22
CA GLU A 426 14.74 6.08 -2.38
C GLU A 426 16.28 6.18 -2.43
N HIS A 427 16.81 7.37 -2.73
CA HIS A 427 18.21 7.75 -2.92
C HIS A 427 18.94 6.93 -4.01
N THR A 428 18.24 6.63 -5.12
CA THR A 428 18.73 5.82 -6.24
C THR A 428 19.96 6.43 -6.93
N GLY A 429 20.10 7.75 -6.94
CA GLY A 429 21.09 8.48 -7.74
C GLY A 429 20.86 8.39 -9.26
N PHE A 430 19.68 7.94 -9.70
CA PHE A 430 19.33 7.76 -11.11
C PHE A 430 18.53 8.93 -11.69
N TYR A 431 19.09 9.59 -12.69
CA TYR A 431 18.40 10.56 -13.52
C TYR A 431 17.79 9.89 -14.76
N PRO A 432 16.47 10.00 -14.99
CA PRO A 432 15.76 9.31 -16.07
C PRO A 432 15.86 9.99 -17.43
N GLY A 433 16.40 11.21 -17.50
CA GLY A 433 16.65 11.92 -18.76
C GLY A 433 17.99 11.57 -19.42
N ASN A 434 18.27 12.26 -20.53
CA ASN A 434 19.43 12.03 -21.39
C ASN A 434 20.77 12.39 -20.72
N ALA A 435 21.83 11.67 -21.08
CA ALA A 435 23.20 11.98 -20.70
C ALA A 435 23.95 12.79 -21.78
N PRO A 436 25.01 13.54 -21.44
CA PRO A 436 25.89 14.18 -22.41
C PRO A 436 26.51 13.24 -23.46
N ASP A 437 26.23 13.50 -24.75
CA ASP A 437 26.83 12.82 -25.91
C ASP A 437 28.37 12.92 -25.99
N THR A 438 28.97 13.88 -25.27
CA THR A 438 30.42 14.16 -25.32
C THR A 438 30.96 14.53 -23.94
N ASN A 439 32.28 14.56 -23.82
CA ASN A 439 33.00 15.13 -22.68
C ASN A 439 33.47 16.57 -22.94
N GLU A 440 32.79 17.33 -23.80
CA GLU A 440 33.10 18.74 -24.04
C GLU A 440 32.68 19.60 -22.83
N LEU A 441 33.60 20.41 -22.34
CA LEU A 441 33.39 21.31 -21.20
C LEU A 441 32.64 22.55 -21.68
N LEU A 442 31.31 22.55 -21.57
CA LEU A 442 30.43 23.62 -22.04
C LEU A 442 30.77 24.98 -21.43
N TRP A 443 30.96 25.01 -20.11
CA TRP A 443 31.29 26.22 -19.35
C TRP A 443 32.06 25.91 -18.08
N VAL A 444 32.70 26.95 -17.52
CA VAL A 444 33.21 26.99 -16.15
C VAL A 444 32.80 28.35 -15.60
N SER A 445 32.11 28.35 -14.47
CA SER A 445 31.66 29.57 -13.80
C SER A 445 32.85 30.38 -13.26
N ALA A 446 32.60 31.63 -12.85
CA ALA A 446 33.57 32.37 -12.04
C ALA A 446 33.85 31.62 -10.72
N ALA A 447 34.95 31.97 -10.03
CA ALA A 447 35.13 31.49 -8.66
C ALA A 447 33.99 32.06 -7.79
N ILE A 448 33.10 31.17 -7.33
CA ILE A 448 31.94 31.48 -6.48
C ILE A 448 32.11 31.04 -5.02
N ASP A 449 33.26 30.45 -4.70
CA ASP A 449 33.63 29.90 -3.38
C ASP A 449 32.71 28.76 -2.92
N ALA A 450 32.47 27.81 -3.83
CA ALA A 450 31.65 26.63 -3.59
C ALA A 450 32.22 25.70 -2.49
N VAL A 451 31.35 25.26 -1.59
CA VAL A 451 31.67 24.34 -0.49
C VAL A 451 31.94 22.94 -1.06
N THR A 452 33.20 22.47 -0.96
CA THR A 452 33.66 21.24 -1.63
C THR A 452 33.07 19.93 -1.08
N SER A 453 32.40 19.98 0.07
CA SER A 453 31.63 18.88 0.67
C SER A 453 30.15 18.85 0.25
N SER A 454 29.68 19.84 -0.50
CA SER A 454 28.27 20.04 -0.85
C SER A 454 27.96 19.57 -2.28
N SER A 455 26.81 18.92 -2.48
CA SER A 455 26.31 18.57 -3.82
C SER A 455 25.46 19.72 -4.38
N PRO A 456 25.56 20.04 -5.68
CA PRO A 456 24.67 21.02 -6.31
C PRO A 456 23.27 20.43 -6.53
N VAL A 457 22.29 21.32 -6.70
CA VAL A 457 20.90 20.99 -7.07
C VAL A 457 20.55 21.62 -8.41
N VAL A 458 19.74 20.93 -9.22
CA VAL A 458 19.44 21.36 -10.61
C VAL A 458 17.94 21.32 -10.85
N ALA A 459 17.36 22.49 -11.14
CA ALA A 459 15.93 22.69 -11.40
C ALA A 459 15.68 24.00 -12.18
N GLU A 460 14.57 24.08 -12.92
CA GLU A 460 14.09 25.30 -13.60
C GLU A 460 15.14 26.11 -14.41
N GLY A 461 16.07 25.42 -15.09
CA GLY A 461 17.11 26.08 -15.88
C GLY A 461 18.36 26.49 -15.10
N LYS A 462 18.47 26.12 -13.81
CA LYS A 462 19.49 26.65 -12.89
C LYS A 462 20.24 25.56 -12.15
N VAL A 463 21.47 25.89 -11.77
CA VAL A 463 22.33 25.11 -10.86
C VAL A 463 22.51 25.90 -9.57
N PHE A 464 22.09 25.34 -8.45
CA PHE A 464 22.17 25.95 -7.13
C PHE A 464 23.33 25.34 -6.32
N VAL A 465 24.18 26.19 -5.77
CA VAL A 465 25.44 25.81 -5.13
C VAL A 465 25.57 26.48 -3.76
N ASN A 466 25.94 25.72 -2.72
CA ASN A 466 26.26 26.26 -1.40
C ASN A 466 27.68 26.87 -1.40
N CYS A 467 27.84 28.09 -0.91
CA CYS A 467 29.09 28.86 -1.02
C CYS A 467 29.51 29.58 0.29
N ASP A 468 30.82 29.68 0.53
CA ASP A 468 31.45 30.33 1.69
C ASP A 468 32.82 30.93 1.32
N GLU A 469 32.98 32.26 1.45
CA GLU A 469 34.16 33.00 0.95
C GLU A 469 35.51 32.66 1.62
N ASN A 470 35.53 31.97 2.77
CA ASN A 470 36.78 31.70 3.51
C ASN A 470 37.08 30.21 3.76
N GLY A 471 36.10 29.32 3.64
CA GLY A 471 36.26 27.88 3.66
C GLY A 471 36.39 27.28 5.05
N LEU A 472 35.39 26.48 5.45
CA LEU A 472 35.33 25.69 6.70
C LEU A 472 35.29 26.51 8.00
N TYR A 473 35.22 27.84 7.92
CA TYR A 473 35.18 28.75 9.07
C TYR A 473 34.30 29.96 8.75
N ALA A 474 33.12 30.02 9.38
CA ALA A 474 32.08 31.02 9.09
C ALA A 474 32.58 32.48 9.13
N THR A 475 32.10 33.27 8.17
CA THR A 475 32.49 34.67 7.95
C THR A 475 31.63 35.66 8.76
N ILE A 476 31.83 36.96 8.54
CA ILE A 476 31.02 38.03 9.15
C ILE A 476 29.67 38.19 8.44
N ASP A 477 29.61 37.89 7.15
CA ASP A 477 28.42 38.07 6.30
C ASP A 477 27.66 36.76 6.06
N GLY A 478 28.29 35.61 6.31
CA GLY A 478 27.71 34.26 6.29
C GLY A 478 27.85 33.50 4.96
N PRO A 479 27.55 32.19 4.95
CA PRO A 479 27.43 31.41 3.72
C PRO A 479 26.14 31.75 2.95
N GLU A 480 26.16 31.56 1.64
CA GLU A 480 25.10 31.92 0.69
C GLU A 480 24.86 30.78 -0.31
N ILE A 481 23.61 30.59 -0.74
CA ILE A 481 23.31 29.73 -1.90
C ILE A 481 23.37 30.58 -3.17
N LYS A 482 24.23 30.22 -4.13
CA LYS A 482 24.39 30.96 -5.39
C LYS A 482 23.76 30.17 -6.54
N ALA A 483 22.96 30.85 -7.36
CA ALA A 483 22.37 30.29 -8.56
C ALA A 483 23.19 30.64 -9.81
N LEU A 484 23.39 29.66 -10.68
CA LEU A 484 23.98 29.79 -12.00
C LEU A 484 22.96 29.37 -13.06
N ASP A 485 22.92 30.03 -14.21
CA ASP A 485 22.21 29.49 -15.39
C ASP A 485 22.88 28.19 -15.86
N MET A 486 22.09 27.15 -16.10
CA MET A 486 22.61 25.80 -16.38
C MET A 486 23.27 25.65 -17.76
N TYR A 487 23.03 26.59 -18.68
CA TYR A 487 23.50 26.52 -20.06
C TYR A 487 24.79 27.32 -20.29
N THR A 488 25.08 28.31 -19.44
CA THR A 488 26.21 29.25 -19.56
C THR A 488 27.13 29.29 -18.35
N GLY A 489 26.64 28.91 -17.16
CA GLY A 489 27.39 29.06 -15.91
C GLY A 489 27.52 30.51 -15.41
N GLU A 490 26.78 31.46 -16.01
CA GLU A 490 26.73 32.84 -15.51
C GLU A 490 25.94 32.91 -14.19
N TYR A 491 26.40 33.77 -13.27
CA TYR A 491 25.81 33.94 -11.95
C TYR A 491 24.55 34.81 -12.03
N GLU A 492 23.41 34.25 -11.63
CA GLU A 492 22.11 34.92 -11.69
C GLU A 492 21.72 35.61 -10.37
N GLY A 493 22.17 35.12 -9.22
CA GLY A 493 21.88 35.73 -7.92
C GLY A 493 22.05 34.81 -6.71
N GLY A 494 21.91 35.42 -5.53
CA GLY A 494 21.89 34.75 -4.23
C GLY A 494 20.48 34.33 -3.83
N TYR A 495 20.36 33.13 -3.28
CA TYR A 495 19.13 32.43 -2.91
C TYR A 495 19.11 32.09 -1.42
N GLY A 496 19.32 33.10 -0.57
CA GLY A 496 19.30 32.97 0.88
C GLY A 496 20.57 32.35 1.48
N SER A 497 20.50 32.05 2.78
CA SER A 497 21.65 31.58 3.56
C SER A 497 22.02 30.12 3.25
N GLY A 498 23.32 29.87 3.13
CA GLY A 498 23.92 28.54 3.03
C GLY A 498 24.30 27.93 4.39
N SER A 499 25.20 26.94 4.37
CA SER A 499 25.77 26.29 5.56
C SER A 499 27.28 26.08 5.40
N ALA A 500 28.07 26.27 6.47
CA ALA A 500 29.53 26.26 6.40
C ALA A 500 30.30 25.72 7.62
N ASP A 501 29.72 25.63 8.82
CA ASP A 501 30.48 25.14 9.98
C ASP A 501 30.86 23.64 9.84
N TYR A 502 31.93 23.27 10.54
CA TYR A 502 32.36 21.89 10.78
C TYR A 502 32.59 20.99 9.54
N SER A 503 32.74 21.55 8.34
CA SER A 503 32.83 20.79 7.07
C SER A 503 31.50 20.15 6.65
N SER A 504 30.39 20.84 6.91
CA SER A 504 29.04 20.33 6.62
C SER A 504 28.93 19.75 5.20
N TRP A 505 28.45 18.50 5.12
CA TRP A 505 28.05 17.83 3.88
C TRP A 505 26.63 18.23 3.42
N ALA A 506 26.04 19.23 4.09
CA ALA A 506 24.77 19.82 3.68
C ALA A 506 24.83 20.24 2.19
N SER A 507 23.88 19.70 1.44
CA SER A 507 23.57 20.11 0.07
C SER A 507 22.31 20.97 0.11
N PRO A 508 22.11 21.94 -0.79
CA PRO A 508 20.83 22.60 -0.94
C PRO A 508 19.72 21.60 -1.29
N CYS A 509 18.48 22.03 -1.19
CA CYS A 509 17.35 21.37 -1.84
C CYS A 509 16.37 22.40 -2.44
N TYR A 510 15.59 21.96 -3.43
CA TYR A 510 14.71 22.79 -4.26
C TYR A 510 13.25 22.31 -4.19
N TYR A 511 12.30 23.24 -4.22
CA TYR A 511 10.89 22.93 -4.48
C TYR A 511 10.16 24.15 -5.09
N ASN A 512 9.59 23.96 -6.28
CA ASN A 512 8.64 24.87 -6.96
C ASN A 512 9.05 26.36 -6.93
N GLY A 513 10.20 26.69 -7.54
CA GLY A 513 10.78 28.03 -7.60
C GLY A 513 11.77 28.39 -6.47
N ASN A 514 11.78 27.62 -5.37
CA ASN A 514 12.43 28.03 -4.13
C ASN A 514 13.54 27.06 -3.71
N VAL A 515 14.56 27.59 -3.03
CA VAL A 515 15.78 26.87 -2.64
C VAL A 515 16.20 27.25 -1.23
N SER A 516 16.73 26.29 -0.50
CA SER A 516 17.19 26.46 0.89
C SER A 516 18.31 25.45 1.18
N CYS A 517 19.14 25.71 2.19
CA CYS A 517 20.21 24.84 2.66
C CYS A 517 20.03 24.59 4.17
N ALA A 518 20.88 23.74 4.74
CA ALA A 518 20.93 23.54 6.18
C ALA A 518 21.27 24.84 6.93
N ARG A 519 21.10 24.86 8.25
CA ARG A 519 21.50 26.03 9.06
C ARG A 519 23.02 26.15 9.08
N TYR A 520 23.51 27.34 9.44
CA TYR A 520 24.95 27.58 9.58
C TYR A 520 25.62 26.59 10.55
N ASP A 521 24.89 26.14 11.58
CA ASP A 521 25.33 25.24 12.66
C ASP A 521 24.98 23.75 12.47
N SER A 522 24.41 23.35 11.33
CA SER A 522 24.07 21.95 11.03
C SER A 522 25.31 21.11 10.67
N VAL A 523 25.42 19.92 11.26
CA VAL A 523 26.51 18.95 11.00
C VAL A 523 25.90 17.71 10.35
N ASN A 524 26.52 17.22 9.27
CA ASN A 524 26.10 16.12 8.38
C ASN A 524 24.72 16.28 7.70
N GLY A 525 23.70 16.74 8.41
CA GLY A 525 22.33 16.84 7.94
C GLY A 525 22.07 18.06 7.06
N GLY A 526 21.39 17.81 5.95
CA GLY A 526 20.77 18.84 5.12
C GLY A 526 19.43 19.34 5.68
N ASN A 527 18.71 20.04 4.81
CA ASN A 527 17.32 20.43 4.96
C ASN A 527 16.48 19.76 3.85
N MET A 528 15.16 19.89 3.93
CA MET A 528 14.20 19.39 2.95
C MET A 528 13.15 20.47 2.68
N ILE A 529 12.76 20.69 1.42
CA ILE A 529 11.59 21.52 1.06
C ILE A 529 10.54 20.64 0.39
N VAL A 530 9.31 20.70 0.87
CA VAL A 530 8.15 20.04 0.25
C VAL A 530 6.88 20.79 0.58
N ASN A 531 5.95 20.88 -0.38
CA ASN A 531 4.62 21.53 -0.22
C ASN A 531 4.68 22.96 0.35
N GLY A 532 5.71 23.73 -0.01
CA GLY A 532 5.91 25.11 0.46
C GLY A 532 6.44 25.25 1.90
N LYS A 533 6.98 24.16 2.47
CA LYS A 533 7.50 24.10 3.85
C LYS A 533 8.94 23.63 3.87
N VAL A 534 9.78 24.25 4.69
CA VAL A 534 11.19 23.90 4.89
C VAL A 534 11.35 23.18 6.23
N TYR A 535 11.98 22.01 6.20
CA TYR A 535 12.30 21.19 7.38
C TYR A 535 13.81 21.14 7.58
N VAL A 536 14.31 21.50 8.76
CA VAL A 536 15.75 21.61 9.01
C VAL A 536 16.16 21.25 10.44
N GLY A 537 17.31 20.56 10.57
CA GLY A 537 17.89 20.17 11.86
C GLY A 537 18.83 21.22 12.45
N ASP A 538 18.62 21.54 13.73
CA ASP A 538 19.50 22.34 14.58
C ASP A 538 20.34 21.42 15.48
N TYR A 539 21.55 21.12 15.00
CA TYR A 539 22.50 20.23 15.68
C TYR A 539 22.88 20.73 17.07
N SER A 540 23.05 22.05 17.24
CA SER A 540 23.56 22.66 18.47
C SER A 540 22.46 22.94 19.50
N GLY A 541 21.27 23.31 19.05
CA GLY A 541 20.09 23.59 19.86
C GLY A 541 19.26 22.36 20.23
N SER A 542 19.50 21.20 19.59
CA SER A 542 18.73 19.95 19.77
C SER A 542 17.27 20.03 19.32
N HIS A 543 17.00 20.63 18.15
CA HIS A 543 15.64 20.72 17.59
C HIS A 543 15.61 20.39 16.10
N TYR A 544 14.43 20.06 15.58
CA TYR A 544 14.07 20.24 14.17
C TYR A 544 13.02 21.34 14.07
N TYR A 545 13.07 22.10 12.97
CA TYR A 545 12.17 23.21 12.68
C TYR A 545 11.41 22.95 11.39
N CYS A 546 10.14 23.33 11.35
CA CYS A 546 9.36 23.50 10.14
C CYS A 546 8.98 24.98 10.00
N SER A 547 9.18 25.56 8.82
CA SER A 547 8.75 26.92 8.50
C SER A 547 8.10 27.01 7.12
N TYR A 548 7.24 28.02 6.93
CA TYR A 548 6.80 28.39 5.58
C TYR A 548 8.01 28.89 4.80
N GLU A 549 8.26 28.30 3.63
CA GLU A 549 9.34 28.68 2.72
C GLU A 549 9.27 30.19 2.42
N SER A 550 8.14 30.65 1.86
CA SER A 550 7.91 32.00 1.31
C SER A 550 8.19 33.21 2.22
N ASN A 551 8.43 33.00 3.52
CA ASN A 551 8.68 34.07 4.48
C ASN A 551 9.47 33.63 5.74
N GLY A 552 9.86 32.36 5.86
CA GLY A 552 10.59 31.82 7.01
C GLY A 552 9.82 31.74 8.33
N THR A 553 8.51 31.97 8.36
CA THR A 553 7.72 31.88 9.61
C THR A 553 7.65 30.44 10.10
N GLU A 554 8.12 30.18 11.32
CA GLU A 554 8.02 28.89 11.99
C GLU A 554 6.56 28.42 12.08
N ILE A 555 6.31 27.21 11.59
CA ILE A 555 5.04 26.49 11.74
C ILE A 555 5.08 25.68 13.03
N TRP A 556 6.17 24.94 13.24
CA TRP A 556 6.43 24.18 14.47
C TRP A 556 7.94 24.02 14.71
N SER A 557 8.31 23.78 15.97
CA SER A 557 9.65 23.34 16.37
C SER A 557 9.55 22.14 17.32
N TYR A 558 10.26 21.06 16.98
CA TYR A 558 10.25 19.80 17.70
C TYR A 558 11.59 19.58 18.41
N LYS A 559 11.57 19.36 19.72
CA LYS A 559 12.80 19.16 20.51
C LYS A 559 13.19 17.68 20.58
N VAL A 560 14.39 17.37 20.10
CA VAL A 560 14.95 16.01 20.10
C VAL A 560 15.85 15.71 21.29
N ASN A 561 16.04 14.43 21.57
CA ASN A 561 16.82 13.91 22.69
C ASN A 561 18.29 13.71 22.30
N GLY A 562 18.93 14.72 21.73
CA GLY A 562 20.31 14.59 21.24
C GLY A 562 20.66 15.72 20.27
N ASN A 563 21.67 15.50 19.44
CA ASN A 563 21.98 16.41 18.34
C ASN A 563 21.17 16.01 17.09
N ALA A 564 20.52 16.98 16.44
CA ALA A 564 19.89 16.79 15.14
C ALA A 564 20.98 16.68 14.06
N LEU A 565 21.16 15.49 13.47
CA LEU A 565 22.32 15.14 12.63
C LEU A 565 21.96 14.80 11.18
N VAL A 566 20.70 14.50 10.86
CA VAL A 566 20.31 13.95 9.54
C VAL A 566 19.44 14.91 8.75
N THR A 567 19.50 14.82 7.43
CA THR A 567 18.49 15.42 6.56
C THR A 567 17.12 14.78 6.87
N PRO A 568 16.06 15.57 7.12
CA PRO A 568 14.72 15.02 7.24
C PRO A 568 14.26 14.40 5.92
N ALA A 569 13.45 13.34 5.99
CA ALA A 569 12.75 12.77 4.83
C ALA A 569 11.23 12.96 4.98
N TYR A 570 10.49 12.93 3.87
CA TYR A 570 9.03 13.12 3.83
C TYR A 570 8.35 12.03 3.00
N SER A 571 7.17 11.61 3.46
CA SER A 571 6.21 10.82 2.69
C SER A 571 4.82 11.09 3.26
N GLU A 572 3.80 11.24 2.41
CA GLU A 572 2.37 11.19 2.81
C GLU A 572 1.95 12.09 4.01
N GLY A 573 2.52 13.29 4.13
CA GLY A 573 2.21 14.20 5.25
C GLY A 573 2.95 13.89 6.55
N MET A 574 3.93 12.99 6.52
CA MET A 574 4.78 12.60 7.64
C MET A 574 6.23 13.02 7.39
N VAL A 575 6.94 13.40 8.46
CA VAL A 575 8.35 13.83 8.41
C VAL A 575 9.20 13.00 9.36
N TYR A 576 10.27 12.43 8.82
CA TYR A 576 11.15 11.46 9.46
C TYR A 576 12.53 12.06 9.76
N PHE A 577 13.01 11.90 10.99
CA PHE A 577 14.36 12.33 11.39
C PHE A 577 14.90 11.56 12.58
N SER A 578 16.20 11.74 12.86
CA SER A 578 16.90 11.13 13.99
C SER A 578 17.52 12.18 14.93
N SER A 579 17.95 11.76 16.11
CA SER A 579 18.98 12.47 16.86
C SER A 579 20.00 11.50 17.45
N CYS A 580 21.27 11.90 17.46
CA CYS A 580 22.36 11.10 18.01
C CYS A 580 22.81 11.61 19.40
N LYS A 581 23.38 10.72 20.20
CA LYS A 581 24.14 11.07 21.40
C LYS A 581 25.59 10.65 21.20
N MET A 582 26.34 11.54 20.54
CA MET A 582 27.74 11.34 20.18
C MET A 582 28.54 10.80 21.37
N GLN A 583 29.25 9.68 21.18
CA GLN A 583 30.07 8.98 22.18
C GLN A 583 29.29 8.25 23.30
N GLU A 584 27.97 8.41 23.41
CA GLU A 584 27.12 7.52 24.23
C GLU A 584 26.70 6.24 23.49
N ASN A 585 26.89 6.17 22.16
CA ASN A 585 26.49 5.06 21.29
C ASN A 585 24.98 4.76 21.39
N LYS A 586 24.18 5.83 21.30
CA LYS A 586 22.71 5.83 21.35
C LYS A 586 22.16 6.91 20.42
N GLY A 587 20.87 6.81 20.13
CA GLY A 587 20.09 7.92 19.61
C GLY A 587 18.60 7.66 19.73
N ASP A 588 17.84 8.43 18.97
CA ASP A 588 16.40 8.36 18.91
C ASP A 588 15.95 8.59 17.45
N LEU A 589 14.92 7.87 17.03
CA LEU A 589 14.26 7.98 15.74
C LEU A 589 12.84 8.54 15.94
N TYR A 590 12.37 9.36 15.00
CA TYR A 590 11.13 10.10 15.11
C TYR A 590 10.35 10.12 13.78
N CYS A 591 9.03 10.14 13.91
CA CYS A 591 8.10 10.61 12.89
C CYS A 591 7.15 11.62 13.50
N VAL A 592 6.97 12.75 12.84
CA VAL A 592 6.00 13.80 13.20
C VAL A 592 5.08 14.09 12.02
N ASP A 593 3.88 14.58 12.32
CA ASP A 593 2.98 15.15 11.33
C ASP A 593 3.63 16.40 10.70
N ALA A 594 3.65 16.47 9.37
CA ALA A 594 4.35 17.50 8.61
C ALA A 594 3.79 18.91 8.84
N ASP A 595 2.50 19.00 9.19
CA ASP A 595 1.72 20.23 9.23
C ASP A 595 1.67 20.86 10.62
N THR A 596 1.73 20.04 11.66
CA THR A 596 1.56 20.42 13.08
C THR A 596 2.80 20.17 13.93
N GLY A 597 3.66 19.23 13.54
CA GLY A 597 4.80 18.77 14.34
C GLY A 597 4.40 17.88 15.51
N GLU A 598 3.14 17.43 15.57
CA GLU A 598 2.70 16.47 16.58
C GLU A 598 3.38 15.11 16.38
N LEU A 599 3.73 14.46 17.48
CA LEU A 599 4.49 13.22 17.48
C LEU A 599 3.59 12.04 17.07
N ILE A 600 3.88 11.43 15.92
CA ILE A 600 3.23 10.20 15.48
C ILE A 600 3.89 9.01 16.17
N TRP A 601 5.22 8.87 16.05
CA TRP A 601 5.97 7.85 16.77
C TRP A 601 7.40 8.26 17.12
N HIS A 602 7.93 7.62 18.18
CA HIS A 602 9.30 7.80 18.67
C HIS A 602 9.89 6.43 19.04
N LYS A 603 11.19 6.23 18.74
CA LYS A 603 11.94 5.02 19.12
C LYS A 603 13.36 5.36 19.57
N SER A 604 13.67 5.14 20.85
CA SER A 604 15.07 5.16 21.33
C SER A 604 15.84 3.94 20.81
N VAL A 605 17.07 4.16 20.33
CA VAL A 605 17.92 3.14 19.69
C VAL A 605 19.32 3.07 20.29
N TYR A 606 19.93 1.88 20.19
CA TYR A 606 21.37 1.70 20.39
C TYR A 606 22.12 1.94 19.08
N ASN A 607 23.40 2.34 19.19
CA ASN A 607 24.19 2.97 18.13
C ASN A 607 23.64 4.38 17.77
N GLU A 608 24.43 5.17 17.04
CA GLU A 608 24.12 6.58 16.71
C GLU A 608 23.48 6.64 15.30
N PRO A 609 22.20 7.04 15.14
CA PRO A 609 21.54 7.08 13.83
C PRO A 609 21.97 8.32 13.03
N SER A 610 22.73 8.13 11.95
CA SER A 610 23.58 9.18 11.35
C SER A 610 23.49 9.37 9.84
N GLY A 611 22.99 8.39 9.07
CA GLY A 611 22.70 8.58 7.66
C GLY A 611 21.29 9.13 7.41
N THR A 612 21.12 9.86 6.31
CA THR A 612 19.80 10.28 5.81
C THR A 612 18.87 9.08 5.65
N ALA A 613 17.62 9.25 6.08
CA ALA A 613 16.61 8.21 5.99
C ALA A 613 16.10 8.05 4.56
N SER A 614 16.16 6.83 4.03
CA SER A 614 15.52 6.49 2.75
C SER A 614 14.13 5.93 2.99
N ILE A 615 13.22 6.12 2.04
CA ILE A 615 11.88 5.55 2.06
C ILE A 615 11.72 4.66 0.83
N TYR A 616 11.02 3.53 0.97
CA TYR A 616 10.58 2.69 -0.14
C TYR A 616 9.26 2.02 0.24
N ASN A 617 8.19 2.39 -0.46
CA ASN A 617 6.81 2.10 -0.05
C ASN A 617 6.55 2.58 1.40
N ASP A 618 5.94 1.72 2.22
CA ASP A 618 5.62 1.95 3.63
C ASP A 618 6.80 1.76 4.60
N ILE A 619 8.04 1.70 4.11
CA ILE A 619 9.20 1.37 4.93
C ILE A 619 10.21 2.51 4.89
N VAL A 620 10.55 3.03 6.08
CA VAL A 620 11.62 4.01 6.29
C VAL A 620 12.86 3.31 6.87
N TYR A 621 14.03 3.64 6.32
CA TYR A 621 15.29 2.97 6.63
C TYR A 621 16.27 3.93 7.28
N PHE A 622 16.82 3.53 8.43
CA PHE A 622 17.80 4.32 9.18
C PHE A 622 19.10 3.53 9.38
N THR A 623 20.21 4.05 8.84
CA THR A 623 21.55 3.54 9.13
C THR A 623 22.07 4.05 10.49
N LYS A 624 22.85 3.21 11.17
CA LYS A 624 23.32 3.39 12.55
C LYS A 624 24.84 3.25 12.60
N TYR A 625 25.54 4.29 13.02
CA TYR A 625 27.00 4.32 13.17
C TYR A 625 27.44 3.94 14.59
N ASN A 626 28.66 3.40 14.70
CA ASN A 626 29.29 3.00 15.96
C ASN A 626 30.79 3.27 15.91
N TRP A 627 31.27 4.18 16.75
CA TRP A 627 32.69 4.58 16.81
C TRP A 627 33.64 3.43 17.15
N ASN A 628 33.17 2.43 17.90
CA ASN A 628 34.01 1.39 18.52
C ASN A 628 33.74 -0.03 18.00
N GLY A 629 32.92 -0.19 16.96
CA GLY A 629 32.57 -1.51 16.43
C GLY A 629 31.76 -1.44 15.14
N ASP A 630 30.82 -2.38 15.02
CA ASP A 630 29.87 -2.48 13.93
C ASP A 630 28.61 -1.65 14.18
N GLY A 631 28.06 -1.13 13.09
CA GLY A 631 26.84 -0.35 13.03
C GLY A 631 25.61 -1.23 12.89
N GLY A 632 24.57 -0.67 12.26
CA GLY A 632 23.37 -1.41 11.92
C GLY A 632 22.49 -0.65 10.92
N ILE A 633 21.40 -1.28 10.51
CA ILE A 633 20.30 -0.64 9.79
C ILE A 633 18.98 -1.11 10.40
N TYR A 634 18.02 -0.21 10.56
CA TYR A 634 16.62 -0.53 10.81
C TYR A 634 15.82 -0.39 9.53
N ALA A 635 14.89 -1.31 9.32
CA ALA A 635 13.71 -1.10 8.49
C ALA A 635 12.50 -0.95 9.42
N MET A 636 11.84 0.20 9.33
CA MET A 636 10.71 0.54 10.19
C MET A 636 9.50 0.87 9.34
N ASP A 637 8.35 0.46 9.83
CA ASP A 637 7.08 0.89 9.27
C ASP A 637 6.94 2.40 9.41
N LYS A 638 6.65 3.08 8.29
CA LYS A 638 6.66 4.53 8.24
C LYS A 638 5.52 5.17 9.06
N HIS A 639 4.44 4.45 9.37
CA HIS A 639 3.24 5.03 10.00
C HIS A 639 3.21 4.87 11.53
N ASP A 640 3.79 3.81 12.10
CA ASP A 640 3.75 3.53 13.55
C ASP A 640 5.13 3.32 14.22
N GLY A 641 6.21 3.24 13.43
CA GLY A 641 7.56 3.00 13.94
C GLY A 641 7.79 1.57 14.44
N THR A 642 6.94 0.61 14.09
CA THR A 642 7.20 -0.81 14.28
C THR A 642 8.46 -1.21 13.50
N VAL A 643 9.39 -1.90 14.15
CA VAL A 643 10.58 -2.43 13.47
C VAL A 643 10.17 -3.71 12.77
N LEU A 644 10.23 -3.69 11.44
CA LEU A 644 9.93 -4.85 10.60
C LEU A 644 11.13 -5.81 10.63
N TRP A 645 12.34 -5.27 10.51
CA TRP A 645 13.59 -6.02 10.66
C TRP A 645 14.76 -5.09 11.03
N GLU A 646 15.85 -5.68 11.54
CA GLU A 646 17.12 -4.98 11.70
C GLU A 646 18.32 -5.87 11.34
N LYS A 647 19.40 -5.25 10.85
CA LYS A 647 20.64 -5.95 10.50
C LYS A 647 21.84 -5.25 11.12
N THR A 648 22.80 -6.03 11.62
CA THR A 648 24.14 -5.54 11.96
C THR A 648 24.96 -5.45 10.67
N ILE A 649 25.61 -4.31 10.46
CA ILE A 649 26.47 -4.02 9.29
C ILE A 649 27.75 -3.33 9.74
N ARG A 650 28.76 -3.23 8.89
CA ARG A 650 29.87 -2.28 9.14
C ARG A 650 29.32 -0.87 9.30
N ARG A 651 29.88 -0.09 10.25
CA ARG A 651 29.45 1.29 10.55
C ARG A 651 29.34 2.13 9.28
N THR A 652 28.30 2.94 9.15
CA THR A 652 28.14 3.79 7.96
C THR A 652 27.31 5.03 8.25
N ASP A 653 27.68 6.13 7.60
CA ASP A 653 26.85 7.32 7.40
C ASP A 653 26.30 7.36 5.95
N SER A 654 26.62 6.34 5.12
CA SER A 654 26.01 6.10 3.81
C SER A 654 24.50 6.19 3.92
N CYS A 655 23.91 6.98 3.03
CA CYS A 655 22.51 6.84 2.71
C CYS A 655 22.32 5.51 1.95
N PRO A 656 21.31 4.69 2.25
CA PRO A 656 21.03 3.47 1.51
C PRO A 656 20.17 3.76 0.27
N ALA A 657 20.48 3.14 -0.87
CA ALA A 657 19.66 3.25 -2.08
C ALA A 657 18.65 2.09 -2.16
N CYS A 658 17.38 2.39 -2.46
CA CYS A 658 16.32 1.39 -2.58
C CYS A 658 15.91 1.22 -4.05
N ALA A 659 15.88 -0.02 -4.55
CA ALA A 659 15.41 -0.34 -5.90
C ALA A 659 15.11 -1.84 -6.06
N TYR A 660 14.24 -2.21 -7.00
CA TYR A 660 13.99 -3.62 -7.38
C TYR A 660 13.55 -4.54 -6.23
N GLY A 661 12.86 -4.00 -5.21
CA GLY A 661 12.50 -4.76 -4.00
C GLY A 661 13.64 -4.96 -2.99
N ASN A 662 14.79 -4.32 -3.19
CA ASN A 662 15.99 -4.48 -2.37
C ASN A 662 16.52 -3.13 -1.87
N ILE A 663 17.36 -3.20 -0.85
CA ILE A 663 18.07 -2.05 -0.28
C ILE A 663 19.58 -2.29 -0.30
N TYR A 664 20.28 -1.33 -0.88
CA TYR A 664 21.70 -1.35 -1.22
C TYR A 664 22.45 -0.31 -0.40
N LEU A 665 23.54 -0.70 0.25
CA LEU A 665 24.32 0.21 1.09
C LEU A 665 25.77 -0.23 1.21
N THR A 666 26.66 0.73 1.42
CA THR A 666 28.07 0.45 1.74
C THR A 666 28.37 0.87 3.18
N GLY A 667 29.40 0.27 3.78
CA GLY A 667 29.81 0.61 5.14
C GLY A 667 31.19 0.12 5.49
N GLY A 668 31.80 0.76 6.50
CA GLY A 668 33.10 0.41 7.05
C GLY A 668 34.13 1.52 6.97
N TYR A 669 35.17 1.40 7.81
CA TYR A 669 36.23 2.41 7.96
C TYR A 669 37.63 1.83 7.75
N SER A 670 37.92 0.69 8.40
CA SER A 670 39.19 -0.05 8.29
C SER A 670 39.07 -1.37 7.53
N THR A 671 37.85 -1.89 7.42
CA THR A 671 37.40 -2.98 6.56
C THR A 671 36.00 -2.60 6.10
N ARG A 672 35.70 -2.80 4.83
CA ARG A 672 34.52 -2.25 4.16
C ARG A 672 33.79 -3.33 3.38
N ARG A 673 32.48 -3.14 3.23
CA ARG A 673 31.58 -4.04 2.49
C ARG A 673 30.46 -3.28 1.82
N VAL A 674 29.90 -3.90 0.78
CA VAL A 674 28.60 -3.57 0.20
C VAL A 674 27.59 -4.66 0.60
N TYR A 675 26.37 -4.25 0.90
CA TYR A 675 25.28 -5.12 1.33
C TYR A 675 24.06 -4.95 0.40
N CYS A 676 23.36 -6.06 0.16
CA CYS A 676 22.02 -6.08 -0.42
C CYS A 676 21.09 -6.92 0.47
N PHE A 677 20.07 -6.27 1.01
CA PHE A 677 18.99 -6.94 1.74
C PHE A 677 17.70 -6.84 0.93
N ASN A 678 16.81 -7.82 1.06
CA ASN A 678 15.43 -7.64 0.61
C ASN A 678 14.79 -6.52 1.43
N ALA A 679 14.16 -5.55 0.76
CA ALA A 679 13.61 -4.35 1.39
C ALA A 679 12.53 -4.70 2.44
N THR A 680 11.67 -5.68 2.14
CA THR A 680 10.56 -6.07 3.02
C THR A 680 11.01 -7.01 4.15
N THR A 681 11.80 -8.04 3.86
CA THR A 681 12.10 -9.13 4.83
C THR A 681 13.42 -8.95 5.58
N GLY A 682 14.34 -8.13 5.06
CA GLY A 682 15.68 -7.98 5.63
C GLY A 682 16.58 -9.19 5.40
N GLU A 683 16.15 -10.20 4.64
CA GLU A 683 16.99 -11.32 4.26
C GLU A 683 18.19 -10.86 3.43
N THR A 684 19.37 -11.47 3.61
CA THR A 684 20.54 -11.14 2.80
C THR A 684 20.40 -11.78 1.42
N VAL A 685 20.29 -10.94 0.39
CA VAL A 685 20.35 -11.39 -1.01
C VAL A 685 21.81 -11.65 -1.36
N TRP A 686 22.68 -10.68 -1.06
CA TRP A 686 24.13 -10.81 -1.15
C TRP A 686 24.84 -9.79 -0.22
N GLU A 687 26.08 -10.09 0.14
CA GLU A 687 27.02 -9.14 0.76
C GLU A 687 28.43 -9.43 0.23
N THR A 688 29.27 -8.40 0.06
CA THR A 688 30.63 -8.61 -0.46
C THR A 688 31.51 -9.28 0.59
N ASP A 689 32.42 -10.14 0.13
CA ASP A 689 33.36 -10.85 0.99
C ASP A 689 34.37 -9.91 1.66
N GLU A 690 34.86 -10.30 2.84
CA GLU A 690 35.72 -9.45 3.68
C GLU A 690 37.19 -9.40 3.21
N ASP A 691 37.59 -10.37 2.38
CA ASP A 691 38.90 -10.44 1.70
C ASP A 691 38.84 -9.94 0.23
N ASP A 692 37.64 -9.68 -0.32
CA ASP A 692 37.46 -9.36 -1.74
C ASP A 692 37.39 -7.84 -1.99
N ASP A 693 38.55 -7.29 -2.31
CA ASP A 693 38.80 -5.92 -2.77
C ASP A 693 38.33 -4.75 -1.86
N ASP A 694 37.75 -4.99 -0.67
CA ASP A 694 37.52 -4.01 0.40
C ASP A 694 36.67 -2.79 -0.07
N LEU A 695 35.52 -3.11 -0.67
CA LEU A 695 34.64 -2.21 -1.43
C LEU A 695 33.80 -1.26 -0.56
N GLY A 696 33.51 -0.06 -1.08
CA GLY A 696 32.66 0.95 -0.43
C GLY A 696 33.39 1.85 0.57
N GLY A 697 32.65 2.29 1.57
CA GLY A 697 33.14 3.08 2.70
C GLY A 697 32.00 3.77 3.46
N TRP A 698 32.20 4.06 4.74
CA TRP A 698 31.22 4.73 5.60
C TRP A 698 30.68 6.08 5.05
N SER A 699 31.39 6.69 4.10
CA SER A 699 31.07 7.96 3.43
C SER A 699 30.70 7.81 1.94
N ASN A 700 30.52 6.58 1.43
CA ASN A 700 30.08 6.31 0.04
C ASN A 700 28.65 5.77 -0.01
N SER A 701 27.73 6.59 -0.51
CA SER A 701 26.38 6.15 -0.91
C SER A 701 26.44 5.46 -2.29
N PRO A 702 25.77 4.31 -2.48
CA PRO A 702 25.67 3.65 -3.79
C PRO A 702 24.63 4.34 -4.69
N ALA A 703 24.76 4.17 -6.01
CA ALA A 703 23.67 4.48 -6.96
C ALA A 703 23.24 3.22 -7.71
N VAL A 704 21.97 3.14 -8.11
CA VAL A 704 21.35 1.89 -8.58
C VAL A 704 20.47 2.16 -9.80
N ALA A 705 20.80 1.54 -10.94
CA ALA A 705 20.00 1.63 -12.17
C ALA A 705 20.32 0.49 -13.16
N GLY A 706 19.40 0.22 -14.09
CA GLY A 706 19.58 -0.79 -15.14
C GLY A 706 19.96 -2.18 -14.64
N GLY A 707 19.45 -2.59 -13.47
CA GLY A 707 19.78 -3.86 -12.81
C GLY A 707 21.21 -3.93 -12.24
N LYS A 708 21.84 -2.79 -11.95
CA LYS A 708 23.23 -2.71 -11.47
C LYS A 708 23.37 -1.73 -10.31
N VAL A 709 24.33 -2.02 -9.43
CA VAL A 709 24.70 -1.19 -8.28
C VAL A 709 26.10 -0.66 -8.52
N PHE A 710 26.29 0.65 -8.38
CA PHE A 710 27.55 1.33 -8.63
C PHE A 710 28.10 1.88 -7.31
N VAL A 711 29.36 1.52 -7.01
CA VAL A 711 30.01 1.83 -5.74
C VAL A 711 31.42 2.35 -5.95
N GLY A 712 31.82 3.26 -5.07
CA GLY A 712 33.21 3.63 -4.90
C GLY A 712 33.99 2.62 -4.06
N LYS A 713 35.32 2.74 -4.10
CA LYS A 713 36.24 2.16 -3.13
C LYS A 713 37.07 3.29 -2.55
N THR A 714 36.87 3.54 -1.26
CA THR A 714 37.69 4.51 -0.52
C THR A 714 39.16 4.08 -0.51
N LYS A 715 40.06 5.06 -0.52
CA LYS A 715 41.50 4.95 -0.35
C LYS A 715 41.91 5.33 1.07
N THR A 716 41.26 6.38 1.59
CA THR A 716 41.33 6.91 2.95
C THR A 716 39.94 7.39 3.35
N SER A 717 39.76 7.95 4.56
CA SER A 717 38.45 8.33 5.08
C SER A 717 37.65 9.33 4.22
N PHE A 718 38.33 10.11 3.37
CA PHE A 718 37.77 11.19 2.54
C PHE A 718 38.39 11.22 1.13
N SER A 719 38.80 10.07 0.60
CA SER A 719 39.48 9.98 -0.70
C SER A 719 39.32 8.58 -1.30
N TYR A 720 39.43 8.45 -2.63
CA TYR A 720 38.92 7.33 -3.44
C TYR A 720 39.99 6.76 -4.40
N ASP A 721 39.83 5.49 -4.81
CA ASP A 721 40.84 4.78 -5.64
C ASP A 721 40.23 4.04 -6.85
N TYR A 722 39.00 3.55 -6.74
CA TYR A 722 38.32 2.81 -7.81
C TYR A 722 36.80 3.05 -7.83
N THR A 723 36.20 2.81 -9.00
CA THR A 723 34.76 2.66 -9.22
C THR A 723 34.46 1.22 -9.63
N TYR A 724 33.38 0.63 -9.11
CA TYR A 724 32.91 -0.71 -9.45
C TYR A 724 31.44 -0.69 -9.88
N ALA A 725 31.07 -1.62 -10.75
CA ALA A 725 29.68 -1.99 -11.02
C ALA A 725 29.45 -3.45 -10.64
N LEU A 726 28.43 -3.68 -9.83
CA LEU A 726 27.96 -4.99 -9.41
C LEU A 726 26.60 -5.27 -10.08
N ASP A 727 26.29 -6.54 -10.33
CA ASP A 727 24.93 -6.96 -10.63
C ASP A 727 24.03 -6.73 -9.40
N ALA A 728 22.84 -6.15 -9.59
CA ALA A 728 21.97 -5.78 -8.47
C ALA A 728 21.34 -6.99 -7.75
N PHE A 729 21.30 -8.15 -8.39
CA PHE A 729 20.61 -9.35 -7.89
C PHE A 729 21.58 -10.42 -7.37
N SER A 730 22.80 -10.52 -7.92
CA SER A 730 23.83 -11.46 -7.45
C SER A 730 24.99 -10.84 -6.66
N GLY A 731 25.24 -9.53 -6.82
CA GLY A 731 26.42 -8.87 -6.26
C GLY A 731 27.72 -9.16 -7.01
N GLU A 732 27.68 -9.92 -8.12
CA GLU A 732 28.87 -10.21 -8.93
C GLU A 732 29.45 -8.91 -9.53
N VAL A 733 30.76 -8.69 -9.37
CA VAL A 733 31.46 -7.55 -9.98
C VAL A 733 31.50 -7.71 -11.50
N LEU A 734 30.71 -6.88 -12.19
CA LEU A 734 30.62 -6.84 -13.65
C LEU A 734 31.82 -6.13 -14.27
N TRP A 735 32.30 -5.06 -13.63
CA TRP A 735 33.55 -4.38 -13.96
C TRP A 735 34.09 -3.53 -12.80
N SER A 736 35.37 -3.20 -12.85
CA SER A 736 36.03 -2.23 -11.98
C SER A 736 36.98 -1.34 -12.78
N TYR A 737 37.24 -0.13 -12.29
CA TYR A 737 38.11 0.86 -12.92
C TYR A 737 38.91 1.66 -11.88
N ASN A 738 40.21 1.88 -12.11
CA ASN A 738 41.07 2.69 -11.24
C ASN A 738 40.88 4.19 -11.54
N GLY A 739 40.17 4.89 -10.67
CA GLY A 739 39.65 6.24 -10.88
C GLY A 739 38.17 6.38 -10.53
N GLY A 740 37.74 7.61 -10.26
CA GLY A 740 36.44 7.90 -9.67
C GLY A 740 36.35 7.43 -8.22
N GLY A 741 35.13 7.15 -7.76
CA GLY A 741 34.85 6.50 -6.49
C GLY A 741 34.20 7.39 -5.42
N ALA A 742 33.95 8.67 -5.69
CA ALA A 742 32.91 9.42 -4.97
C ALA A 742 31.52 8.81 -5.25
N SER A 743 30.53 9.09 -4.41
CA SER A 743 29.14 8.64 -4.59
C SER A 743 28.64 8.96 -6.01
N PRO A 744 28.20 7.95 -6.80
CA PRO A 744 27.94 8.15 -8.21
C PRO A 744 26.55 8.72 -8.52
N ALA A 745 26.39 9.26 -9.72
CA ALA A 745 25.10 9.61 -10.33
C ALA A 745 24.96 8.88 -11.69
N ILE A 746 23.74 8.61 -12.14
CA ILE A 746 23.48 7.81 -13.35
C ILE A 746 22.52 8.54 -14.28
N SER A 747 22.74 8.50 -15.59
CA SER A 747 21.82 9.03 -16.63
C SER A 747 22.04 8.29 -17.95
N ASP A 748 20.97 7.96 -18.70
CA ASP A 748 21.02 7.29 -20.01
C ASP A 748 22.05 6.13 -20.13
N GLY A 749 22.11 5.27 -19.11
CA GLY A 749 23.06 4.15 -19.07
C GLY A 749 24.54 4.52 -18.89
N ILE A 750 24.85 5.77 -18.54
CA ILE A 750 26.17 6.29 -18.21
C ILE A 750 26.23 6.65 -16.73
N VAL A 751 27.32 6.23 -16.06
CA VAL A 751 27.57 6.49 -14.63
C VAL A 751 28.67 7.53 -14.46
N TYR A 752 28.36 8.57 -13.69
CA TYR A 752 29.23 9.70 -13.39
C TYR A 752 29.74 9.62 -11.95
N THR A 753 31.03 9.90 -11.74
CA THR A 753 31.66 9.93 -10.41
C THR A 753 32.95 10.75 -10.45
N ILE A 754 33.42 11.24 -9.30
CA ILE A 754 34.59 12.10 -9.15
C ILE A 754 35.71 11.32 -8.45
N GLY A 755 36.96 11.54 -8.85
CA GLY A 755 38.15 10.92 -8.25
C GLY A 755 39.14 11.91 -7.62
N ASP A 756 40.02 11.40 -6.77
CA ASP A 756 41.10 12.14 -6.07
C ASP A 756 42.01 12.98 -6.99
N ASP A 757 42.07 12.66 -8.29
CA ASP A 757 42.89 13.36 -9.27
C ASP A 757 42.18 14.57 -9.92
N GLY A 758 41.02 14.97 -9.39
CA GLY A 758 40.27 16.16 -9.81
C GLY A 758 39.50 15.98 -11.11
N ARG A 759 39.24 14.73 -11.51
CA ARG A 759 38.48 14.40 -12.72
C ARG A 759 37.06 13.93 -12.41
N VAL A 760 36.15 14.32 -13.29
CA VAL A 760 34.88 13.61 -13.51
C VAL A 760 35.16 12.42 -14.44
N TYR A 761 34.67 11.25 -14.05
CA TYR A 761 34.68 10.02 -14.83
C TYR A 761 33.26 9.74 -15.33
N ALA A 762 33.15 9.17 -16.53
CA ALA A 762 31.90 8.75 -17.14
C ALA A 762 32.05 7.32 -17.67
N PHE A 763 31.21 6.39 -17.20
CA PHE A 763 31.27 4.97 -17.52
C PHE A 763 29.96 4.51 -18.15
N GLY A 764 29.99 4.26 -19.46
CA GLY A 764 28.83 3.79 -20.22
C GLY A 764 29.18 3.67 -21.71
N ASN A 765 28.23 3.19 -22.50
CA ASN A 765 28.32 3.32 -23.95
C ASN A 765 27.69 4.66 -24.34
N LEU A 766 28.50 5.63 -24.77
CA LEU A 766 27.98 6.82 -25.46
C LEU A 766 27.09 6.35 -26.62
N SER A 767 25.84 6.78 -26.61
CA SER A 767 24.85 6.36 -27.58
C SER A 767 25.23 6.88 -28.97
N THR A 768 25.77 6.01 -29.83
CA THR A 768 25.92 6.31 -31.27
C THR A 768 24.57 6.41 -32.01
N SER A 769 23.48 6.38 -31.24
CA SER A 769 22.08 6.48 -31.62
C SER A 769 21.51 7.83 -31.16
N ILE A 770 22.17 8.90 -31.61
CA ILE A 770 21.80 10.31 -31.42
C ILE A 770 20.29 10.56 -31.51
N LEU A 771 19.73 11.02 -30.38
CA LEU A 771 18.38 11.55 -30.30
C LEU A 771 18.26 12.84 -31.14
N PRO A 772 17.05 13.20 -31.59
CA PRO A 772 16.83 14.54 -32.12
C PRO A 772 16.97 15.55 -30.97
N LYS A 773 17.52 16.73 -31.25
CA LYS A 773 17.41 17.88 -30.35
C LYS A 773 16.66 18.99 -31.06
N ALA A 774 15.58 19.44 -30.47
CA ALA A 774 14.76 20.54 -30.96
C ALA A 774 15.53 21.86 -30.89
N ALA A 775 15.46 22.65 -31.96
CA ALA A 775 15.84 24.05 -31.95
C ALA A 775 15.17 24.79 -33.12
N PHE A 776 14.71 26.03 -32.91
CA PHE A 776 14.16 26.84 -33.99
C PHE A 776 14.40 28.36 -33.83
N THR A 777 14.16 29.09 -34.91
CA THR A 777 14.15 30.56 -34.96
C THR A 777 12.97 31.06 -35.79
N SER A 778 12.62 32.34 -35.67
CA SER A 778 11.67 33.01 -36.56
C SER A 778 12.32 34.21 -37.27
N ASN A 779 11.73 34.64 -38.39
CA ASN A 779 12.14 35.85 -39.10
C ASN A 779 11.75 37.15 -38.37
N VAL A 780 10.69 37.11 -37.56
CA VAL A 780 10.19 38.21 -36.71
C VAL A 780 9.60 37.63 -35.41
N THR A 781 9.65 38.40 -34.33
CA THR A 781 9.02 38.09 -33.04
C THR A 781 7.99 39.13 -32.61
N ILE A 782 7.82 40.22 -33.37
CA ILE A 782 6.81 41.26 -33.12
C ILE A 782 6.27 41.87 -34.42
N GLY A 783 4.98 42.22 -34.45
CA GLY A 783 4.33 42.95 -35.53
C GLY A 783 2.81 43.06 -35.36
N GLU A 784 2.14 43.76 -36.29
CA GLU A 784 0.68 43.92 -36.26
C GLU A 784 -0.06 42.72 -36.87
N SER A 785 -1.26 42.44 -36.37
CA SER A 785 -2.18 41.43 -36.94
C SER A 785 -2.68 41.83 -38.34
N PRO A 786 -2.86 40.90 -39.30
CA PRO A 786 -2.46 39.50 -39.24
C PRO A 786 -0.94 39.34 -39.48
N LEU A 787 -0.22 38.82 -38.48
CA LEU A 787 1.23 38.72 -38.53
C LEU A 787 1.67 37.39 -39.16
N SER A 788 2.25 37.46 -40.36
CA SER A 788 2.87 36.29 -41.00
C SER A 788 4.31 36.09 -40.51
N VAL A 789 4.56 34.93 -39.89
CA VAL A 789 5.85 34.55 -39.32
C VAL A 789 6.37 33.31 -40.04
N ALA A 790 7.60 33.39 -40.55
CA ALA A 790 8.33 32.27 -41.12
C ALA A 790 9.27 31.70 -40.06
N PHE A 791 9.09 30.43 -39.72
CA PHE A 791 9.93 29.71 -38.78
C PHE A 791 10.99 28.91 -39.55
N SER A 792 12.18 28.81 -38.95
CA SER A 792 13.32 28.09 -39.51
C SER A 792 13.85 27.09 -38.48
N ASP A 793 13.91 25.83 -38.88
CA ASP A 793 14.44 24.74 -38.10
C ASP A 793 15.97 24.86 -37.93
N ALA A 794 16.41 24.69 -36.68
CA ALA A 794 17.80 24.60 -36.28
C ALA A 794 18.09 23.27 -35.55
N SER A 795 17.11 22.36 -35.50
CA SER A 795 17.19 21.08 -34.80
C SER A 795 18.28 20.19 -35.38
N VAL A 796 18.93 19.41 -34.52
CA VAL A 796 19.89 18.39 -34.96
C VAL A 796 19.27 17.01 -34.87
N ASN A 797 19.66 16.12 -35.80
CA ASN A 797 19.26 14.71 -35.88
C ASN A 797 17.74 14.45 -36.03
N ALA A 798 16.93 15.48 -36.27
CA ALA A 798 15.50 15.38 -36.56
C ALA A 798 15.23 14.69 -37.91
N SER A 799 14.07 14.04 -38.03
CA SER A 799 13.55 13.49 -39.30
C SER A 799 12.06 13.72 -39.54
N SER A 800 11.36 14.24 -38.53
CA SER A 800 9.98 14.72 -38.58
C SER A 800 9.80 15.86 -37.58
N TRP A 801 8.88 16.77 -37.87
CA TRP A 801 8.59 17.99 -37.10
C TRP A 801 7.09 18.03 -36.80
N GLU A 802 6.72 18.54 -35.63
CA GLU A 802 5.36 18.79 -35.19
C GLU A 802 5.37 20.16 -34.49
N TRP A 803 4.72 21.15 -35.09
CA TRP A 803 4.65 22.53 -34.59
C TRP A 803 3.29 22.83 -33.98
N ASP A 804 3.28 23.58 -32.89
CA ASP A 804 2.10 24.17 -32.26
C ASP A 804 2.44 25.64 -32.00
N PHE A 805 1.78 26.57 -32.70
CA PHE A 805 2.15 28.00 -32.71
C PHE A 805 1.43 28.82 -31.63
N GLU A 806 0.36 28.28 -31.05
CA GLU A 806 -0.38 28.87 -29.93
C GLU A 806 -0.03 28.23 -28.56
N ASN A 807 0.58 27.03 -28.58
CA ASN A 807 0.74 26.11 -27.46
C ASN A 807 -0.62 25.69 -26.87
N ASP A 808 -1.56 25.30 -27.73
CA ASP A 808 -2.92 24.85 -27.33
C ASP A 808 -3.04 23.31 -27.17
N GLY A 809 -2.04 22.56 -27.65
CA GLY A 809 -2.01 21.09 -27.68
C GLY A 809 -2.31 20.49 -29.07
N THR A 810 -2.63 21.31 -30.07
CA THR A 810 -2.90 20.91 -31.46
C THR A 810 -1.65 21.08 -32.33
N VAL A 811 -1.39 20.12 -33.22
CA VAL A 811 -0.30 20.24 -34.20
C VAL A 811 -0.79 20.98 -35.45
N ASP A 812 -0.33 22.23 -35.62
CA ASP A 812 -0.63 23.11 -36.76
C ASP A 812 0.10 22.72 -38.04
N SER A 813 1.35 22.24 -37.92
CA SER A 813 2.19 21.95 -39.07
C SER A 813 3.19 20.83 -38.82
N ILE A 814 3.55 20.13 -39.90
CA ILE A 814 4.59 19.09 -39.94
C ILE A 814 5.70 19.39 -40.95
N GLU A 815 5.74 20.62 -41.49
CA GLU A 815 6.81 21.07 -42.38
C GLU A 815 8.07 21.43 -41.58
N GLN A 816 9.26 21.24 -42.16
CA GLN A 816 10.51 21.59 -41.49
C GLN A 816 10.67 23.11 -41.30
N ASN A 817 10.22 23.95 -42.24
CA ASN A 817 10.37 25.41 -42.16
C ASN A 817 9.04 26.09 -42.52
N PRO A 818 8.05 26.05 -41.62
CA PRO A 818 6.68 26.48 -41.91
C PRO A 818 6.54 28.01 -41.89
N VAL A 819 5.45 28.49 -42.49
CA VAL A 819 4.99 29.88 -42.35
C VAL A 819 3.60 29.87 -41.73
N TYR A 820 3.46 30.50 -40.57
CA TYR A 820 2.19 30.66 -39.86
C TYR A 820 1.68 32.11 -39.97
N VAL A 821 0.40 32.33 -39.68
CA VAL A 821 -0.23 33.64 -39.70
C VAL A 821 -1.10 33.82 -38.46
N PHE A 822 -0.62 34.62 -37.51
CA PHE A 822 -1.36 34.96 -36.30
C PHE A 822 -2.41 36.02 -36.65
N ASN A 823 -3.69 35.65 -36.60
CA ASN A 823 -4.81 36.48 -37.05
C ASN A 823 -5.44 37.37 -35.95
N GLN A 824 -4.90 37.35 -34.73
CA GLN A 824 -5.38 38.14 -33.59
C GLN A 824 -4.21 38.78 -32.86
N SER A 825 -4.49 39.84 -32.10
CA SER A 825 -3.55 40.42 -31.14
C SER A 825 -3.36 39.47 -29.95
N GLY A 826 -2.13 39.36 -29.44
CA GLY A 826 -1.80 38.41 -28.38
C GLY A 826 -0.30 38.24 -28.16
N VAL A 827 0.05 37.46 -27.15
CA VAL A 827 1.42 37.02 -26.86
C VAL A 827 1.42 35.50 -26.85
N TYR A 828 2.03 34.91 -27.88
CA TYR A 828 1.93 33.48 -28.19
C TYR A 828 3.20 32.75 -27.73
N ALA A 829 3.01 31.57 -27.15
CA ALA A 829 4.08 30.60 -26.94
C ALA A 829 4.13 29.65 -28.14
N VAL A 830 5.32 29.35 -28.64
CA VAL A 830 5.50 28.44 -29.78
C VAL A 830 6.27 27.21 -29.32
N SER A 831 5.79 26.02 -29.68
CA SER A 831 6.52 24.77 -29.50
C SER A 831 6.90 24.13 -30.84
N LEU A 832 8.08 23.51 -30.86
CA LEU A 832 8.49 22.57 -31.89
C LEU A 832 8.88 21.26 -31.21
N LYS A 833 8.14 20.19 -31.53
CA LYS A 833 8.54 18.82 -31.26
C LYS A 833 9.20 18.23 -32.50
N VAL A 834 10.38 17.64 -32.35
CA VAL A 834 11.07 16.88 -33.41
C VAL A 834 11.23 15.43 -33.01
N SER A 835 11.10 14.53 -33.99
CA SER A 835 11.25 13.09 -33.76
C SER A 835 12.21 12.45 -34.77
N ASN A 836 12.84 11.36 -34.35
CA ASN A 836 13.53 10.43 -35.24
C ASN A 836 13.28 8.97 -34.80
N SER A 837 13.89 8.00 -35.46
CA SER A 837 13.73 6.56 -35.17
C SER A 837 14.09 6.10 -33.74
N LYS A 838 14.58 7.02 -32.89
CA LYS A 838 15.14 6.77 -31.56
C LYS A 838 14.39 7.45 -30.42
N GLY A 839 13.59 8.48 -30.72
CA GLY A 839 12.87 9.27 -29.73
C GLY A 839 12.47 10.65 -30.27
N SER A 840 12.08 11.54 -29.37
CA SER A 840 11.66 12.91 -29.67
C SER A 840 12.15 13.90 -28.63
N ASP A 841 12.29 15.17 -29.03
CA ASP A 841 12.62 16.30 -28.16
C ASP A 841 11.70 17.49 -28.48
N ILE A 842 11.54 18.43 -27.54
CA ILE A 842 10.59 19.56 -27.63
C ILE A 842 11.26 20.85 -27.17
N GLU A 843 11.35 21.85 -28.05
CA GLU A 843 11.72 23.22 -27.69
C GLU A 843 10.45 24.06 -27.55
N LEU A 844 10.22 24.64 -26.38
CA LEU A 844 9.10 25.54 -26.09
C LEU A 844 9.62 26.95 -25.80
N LYS A 845 9.20 27.93 -26.59
CA LYS A 845 9.49 29.35 -26.34
C LYS A 845 8.23 30.06 -25.87
N LYS A 846 8.15 30.24 -24.55
CA LYS A 846 7.10 31.01 -23.87
C LYS A 846 7.16 32.48 -24.33
N SER A 847 6.02 33.08 -24.65
CA SER A 847 5.89 34.49 -25.06
C SER A 847 6.79 34.90 -26.23
N TYR A 848 6.96 34.02 -27.22
CA TYR A 848 7.93 34.19 -28.32
C TYR A 848 7.48 35.14 -29.42
N ILE A 849 6.17 35.16 -29.74
CA ILE A 849 5.61 36.05 -30.76
C ILE A 849 4.63 37.02 -30.11
N THR A 850 4.87 38.32 -30.26
CA THR A 850 3.96 39.39 -29.82
C THR A 850 3.24 39.99 -31.03
N VAL A 851 1.92 39.86 -31.07
CA VAL A 851 1.08 40.43 -32.12
C VAL A 851 0.29 41.60 -31.56
N THR A 852 0.51 42.79 -32.09
CA THR A 852 -0.28 43.98 -31.75
C THR A 852 -1.53 44.08 -32.62
N GLU A 853 -2.54 44.82 -32.16
CA GLU A 853 -3.68 45.14 -33.02
C GLU A 853 -3.24 45.95 -34.24
N GLN A 854 -3.96 45.80 -35.34
CA GLN A 854 -3.73 46.59 -36.54
C GLN A 854 -4.28 48.00 -36.31
N ASN A 855 -3.41 49.01 -36.25
CA ASN A 855 -3.86 50.39 -36.19
C ASN A 855 -4.47 50.81 -37.53
N SER A 856 -5.79 50.66 -37.68
CA SER A 856 -6.52 51.12 -38.85
C SER A 856 -6.38 52.64 -39.01
N THR A 857 -5.92 53.09 -40.17
CA THR A 857 -5.61 54.50 -40.45
C THR A 857 -6.86 55.35 -40.66
N ASP A 858 -7.40 55.96 -39.61
CA ASP A 858 -8.38 57.06 -39.62
C ASP A 858 -8.61 57.54 -38.17
N TRP A 859 -8.76 58.83 -37.82
CA TRP A 859 -8.29 60.08 -38.41
C TRP A 859 -8.29 61.14 -37.26
N ASN A 860 -7.26 62.01 -37.16
CA ASN A 860 -7.00 62.80 -35.94
C ASN A 860 -7.23 64.33 -36.11
N PRO A 861 -8.00 65.00 -35.22
CA PRO A 861 -8.15 66.45 -35.11
C PRO A 861 -7.44 67.12 -33.89
N TRP A 862 -6.58 66.39 -33.18
CA TRP A 862 -5.67 66.72 -32.04
C TRP A 862 -6.01 66.05 -30.70
N ASN A 863 -5.78 64.74 -30.71
CA ASN A 863 -5.63 63.84 -29.57
C ASN A 863 -4.52 64.31 -28.58
N ASP A 864 -4.81 65.33 -27.76
CA ASP A 864 -3.95 65.80 -26.66
C ASP A 864 -4.11 64.94 -25.39
N ILE A 865 -3.02 64.76 -24.66
CA ILE A 865 -2.87 63.82 -23.54
C ILE A 865 -3.47 64.33 -22.22
N ASP A 866 -3.84 65.61 -22.15
CA ASP A 866 -4.43 66.27 -20.98
C ASP A 866 -5.98 66.10 -20.88
N SER A 867 -6.58 65.11 -21.57
CA SER A 867 -7.98 64.71 -21.38
C SER A 867 -8.13 63.18 -21.18
N ASP A 868 -8.64 62.77 -20.01
CA ASP A 868 -8.54 61.39 -19.49
C ASP A 868 -9.18 60.27 -20.35
N GLU A 869 -10.02 60.59 -21.35
CA GLU A 869 -10.64 59.60 -22.26
C GLU A 869 -10.63 59.99 -23.77
N GLY A 870 -9.91 61.05 -24.19
CA GLY A 870 -9.53 61.29 -25.60
C GLY A 870 -10.63 61.45 -26.67
N ILE A 871 -11.91 61.69 -26.30
CA ILE A 871 -13.07 61.63 -27.22
C ILE A 871 -13.77 62.99 -27.49
N ILE A 872 -13.38 64.07 -26.80
CA ILE A 872 -14.05 65.39 -26.89
C ILE A 872 -13.26 66.36 -27.76
N ILE A 873 -13.94 67.03 -28.70
CA ILE A 873 -13.35 68.07 -29.57
C ILE A 873 -13.60 69.45 -28.94
N THR A 874 -12.56 70.16 -28.53
CA THR A 874 -12.69 71.50 -27.98
C THR A 874 -13.05 72.54 -29.05
N GLY A 875 -13.60 73.67 -28.60
CA GLY A 875 -13.92 74.80 -29.49
C GLY A 875 -12.70 75.43 -30.18
N ASP A 876 -11.49 75.27 -29.64
CA ASP A 876 -10.25 75.81 -30.23
C ASP A 876 -9.64 74.85 -31.26
N GLU A 877 -9.68 73.53 -31.05
CA GLU A 877 -9.31 72.52 -32.05
C GLU A 877 -10.25 72.57 -33.26
N PHE A 878 -11.56 72.66 -33.01
CA PHE A 878 -12.54 72.89 -34.07
C PHE A 878 -12.21 74.17 -34.87
N HIS A 879 -11.83 75.25 -34.19
CA HIS A 879 -11.41 76.50 -34.87
C HIS A 879 -10.08 76.35 -35.64
N ALA A 880 -9.17 75.47 -35.20
CA ALA A 880 -7.94 75.15 -35.90
C ALA A 880 -8.21 74.31 -37.17
N ALA A 881 -9.07 73.29 -37.09
CA ALA A 881 -9.48 72.49 -38.24
C ALA A 881 -10.25 73.32 -39.28
N VAL A 882 -11.19 74.18 -38.86
CA VAL A 882 -11.88 75.17 -39.72
C VAL A 882 -10.89 76.06 -40.47
N LYS A 883 -9.81 76.52 -39.81
CA LYS A 883 -8.74 77.26 -40.49
C LYS A 883 -8.03 76.41 -41.52
N CYS A 884 -7.54 75.23 -41.14
CA CYS A 884 -6.74 74.37 -42.01
C CYS A 884 -7.47 74.03 -43.32
N TRP A 885 -8.76 73.73 -43.21
CA TRP A 885 -9.66 73.55 -44.36
C TRP A 885 -9.77 74.79 -45.24
N LEU A 886 -10.09 75.95 -44.65
CA LEU A 886 -10.27 77.20 -45.40
C LEU A 886 -8.99 77.72 -46.07
N THR A 887 -7.81 77.40 -45.54
CA THR A 887 -6.52 77.78 -46.14
C THR A 887 -5.87 76.69 -46.99
N MET A 888 -6.48 75.50 -47.12
CA MET A 888 -5.87 74.32 -47.74
C MET A 888 -4.45 74.07 -47.23
N THR A 889 -4.26 74.22 -45.92
CA THR A 889 -3.00 73.95 -45.24
C THR A 889 -3.14 72.65 -44.48
N PRO A 890 -2.13 71.75 -44.52
CA PRO A 890 -2.17 70.52 -43.76
C PRO A 890 -2.53 70.74 -42.29
N VAL A 891 -3.35 69.83 -41.77
CA VAL A 891 -3.77 69.82 -40.38
C VAL A 891 -2.51 69.44 -39.54
N PRO A 892 -2.16 70.18 -38.46
CA PRO A 892 -0.93 69.97 -37.68
C PRO A 892 -0.66 68.53 -37.23
N GLU A 893 0.58 68.22 -36.83
CA GLU A 893 0.98 66.90 -36.30
C GLU A 893 0.91 65.73 -37.30
N THR A 894 -0.25 65.42 -37.89
CA THR A 894 -0.37 64.39 -38.95
C THR A 894 0.15 64.88 -40.30
N GLY A 895 -0.04 66.16 -40.63
CA GLY A 895 0.41 66.73 -41.90
C GLY A 895 -0.40 66.31 -43.14
N GLU A 896 -1.62 65.77 -42.93
CA GLU A 896 -2.57 65.48 -44.00
C GLU A 896 -3.39 66.73 -44.41
N GLU A 897 -4.02 66.73 -45.58
CA GLU A 897 -4.98 67.79 -45.96
C GLU A 897 -6.40 67.43 -45.52
N LEU A 898 -7.11 68.36 -44.86
CA LEU A 898 -8.50 68.12 -44.46
C LEU A 898 -9.42 68.12 -45.69
N THR A 899 -9.98 66.96 -46.03
CA THR A 899 -10.91 66.83 -47.17
C THR A 899 -12.27 67.47 -46.86
N GLY A 900 -13.05 67.76 -47.90
CA GLY A 900 -14.42 68.30 -47.75
C GLY A 900 -15.40 67.37 -47.01
N ASP A 901 -15.11 66.08 -47.00
CA ASP A 901 -15.95 65.05 -46.39
C ASP A 901 -15.55 64.84 -44.92
N ARG A 902 -14.25 64.66 -44.61
CA ARG A 902 -13.71 64.63 -43.23
C ARG A 902 -14.09 65.88 -42.43
N PHE A 903 -14.11 67.05 -43.07
CA PHE A 903 -14.53 68.29 -42.40
C PHE A 903 -16.04 68.33 -42.08
N GLN A 904 -16.90 67.68 -42.87
CA GLN A 904 -18.32 67.58 -42.57
C GLN A 904 -18.60 66.63 -41.40
N GLU A 905 -17.82 65.56 -41.26
CA GLU A 905 -17.86 64.66 -40.10
C GLU A 905 -17.44 65.40 -38.82
N LEU A 906 -16.31 66.11 -38.83
CA LEU A 906 -15.88 66.95 -37.70
C LEU A 906 -16.95 68.01 -37.30
N ILE A 907 -17.64 68.62 -38.27
CA ILE A 907 -18.75 69.56 -38.01
C ILE A 907 -19.95 68.84 -37.39
N HIS A 908 -20.21 67.58 -37.76
CA HIS A 908 -21.28 66.80 -37.15
C HIS A 908 -20.97 66.51 -35.68
N ASP A 909 -19.78 65.97 -35.40
CA ASP A 909 -19.41 65.49 -34.07
C ASP A 909 -19.32 66.65 -33.07
N TRP A 910 -18.70 67.78 -33.47
CA TRP A 910 -18.65 69.00 -32.63
C TRP A 910 -20.02 69.67 -32.39
N LEU A 911 -21.05 69.34 -33.17
CA LEU A 911 -22.43 69.83 -32.96
C LEU A 911 -23.34 68.82 -32.22
N VAL A 912 -22.84 67.62 -31.92
CA VAL A 912 -23.55 66.54 -31.22
C VAL A 912 -23.01 66.34 -29.79
N GLN A 913 -21.77 66.78 -29.53
CA GLN A 913 -21.18 66.98 -28.20
C GLN A 913 -21.82 68.16 -27.44
#